data_AF-A0A949S8B7-F1
#
_entry.id   AF-A0A949S8B7-F1
#
_cell.length_a   1.000
_cell.length_b   1.000
_cell.length_c   1.000
_cell.angle_alpha   90.00
_cell.angle_beta   90.00
_cell.angle_gamma   90.00
#
_symmetry.space_group_name_H-M   'P 1'
#
loop_
_entity.id
_entity.type
_entity.pdbx_description
1 polymer ?
#
loop_
_entity_poly.entity_id
_entity_poly.type
_entity_poly.pdbx_seq_one_letter_code
_entity_poly.pdbx_strand_id
1 'polypeptide(L)'
;MFLLPCRLVAFLTVLTGLAAFIQPGSAASFFEQVFSLKGGNWAGDAFTEGGLDAGLDGDRDALVASADQFLGYPGKVSLSVFLEEDCTRAPFVEIEIGFRTNSMQSAGGVITWDGKPLVTCHPQGPIESLRTKKILVQTMDFSFSMGTHLLEITALGDAGSTTDLFELDALVIRRVGELHLPPELGRNWLIVCGESMSVPERQNINRLKTDLSTLLAFDVPIVPATGITPEMQSEADLIVVGQYSGNSFLKTILDAHHITSPFASDPGFIQEQGYFTAVYPNEKAVGRKVWIGAGWQSLGAVYAVSHLRTHFQADGGRLYLDVENSPLSLVRFENYFRPDIEERAVYYNIAYGISFGSLTPDNWTDSQWEYWVDQLVCSQMTHLYFFLWGDSEVYFPPSPFCNTDRNRILHERLQRMIGYAHLRGLKVTYLFSATLVPKDIFNAHRNLLKATIPYVTYGFPVLCQSVPNSFSFNGTTWNGARDFMIDVYENQIEWFKDADEFQIWFYDPGGCFCGSDHYDCRNHQAERLMEQVSTFDAIIQQKNPAAKITVMMWPVWVLEPEYQVYYRQQFLDLLKASYASRMDRITVADSVEHGDTSLNQASSRGFRLNGFVFQTNVETGYPFLLPLLKYLKSSSATGASRGVKALYCMRIEEGSKFPNTYFASRFFWDKDAAESLPVLEYAQWIANSNKQAAVQLKQALLLLDTFTTDGSAAQDLQAKGTQIRQLVENSLSLLPAARQNELEWLLTTARAMEILGQAVENKANSALQNTLRTQFTNLMLGSPSFKSFAPWASSKFNQFVGWLDSGWWAIHF
;
A
#
# COMPACT_ATOMS: atom_id res chain seq x y z
N MET A 1 37.55 -56.87 25.62
CA MET A 1 36.75 -56.33 26.74
C MET A 1 35.39 -55.98 26.16
N PHE A 2 34.51 -56.98 26.05
CA PHE A 2 33.40 -57.29 26.99
C PHE A 2 32.36 -56.14 26.96
N LEU A 3 31.10 -56.25 26.51
CA LEU A 3 30.16 -57.36 26.25
C LEU A 3 29.00 -56.90 25.32
N LEU A 4 28.68 -57.69 24.28
CA LEU A 4 27.30 -58.17 24.01
C LEU A 4 27.04 -59.36 24.97
N PRO A 5 25.84 -59.99 25.16
CA PRO A 5 24.59 -60.06 24.34
C PRO A 5 23.28 -60.09 25.21
N CYS A 6 22.04 -60.25 24.73
CA CYS A 6 21.32 -61.49 24.32
C CYS A 6 19.85 -61.11 23.94
N ARG A 7 19.23 -61.52 22.82
CA ARG A 7 18.72 -62.87 22.44
C ARG A 7 17.63 -63.38 23.42
N LEU A 8 16.46 -63.94 23.09
CA LEU A 8 16.04 -64.81 21.96
C LEU A 8 14.51 -65.13 22.09
N VAL A 9 13.81 -65.31 20.95
CA VAL A 9 12.80 -66.37 20.62
C VAL A 9 11.47 -66.55 21.41
N ALA A 10 10.34 -66.57 20.69
CA ALA A 10 9.45 -67.76 20.57
C ALA A 10 8.32 -67.54 19.53
N PHE A 11 7.90 -68.65 18.93
CA PHE A 11 7.10 -68.82 17.71
C PHE A 11 5.81 -69.61 18.07
N LEU A 12 4.77 -69.48 17.24
CA LEU A 12 3.56 -70.33 17.05
C LEU A 12 2.54 -70.45 18.21
N THR A 13 1.28 -69.98 18.07
CA THR A 13 0.10 -70.44 17.28
C THR A 13 -0.83 -71.34 18.11
N VAL A 14 -2.14 -71.05 18.10
CA VAL A 14 -3.29 -71.97 17.87
C VAL A 14 -4.58 -71.44 18.54
N LEU A 15 -5.51 -70.99 17.67
CA LEU A 15 -6.98 -71.29 17.61
C LEU A 15 -7.83 -71.05 18.89
N THR A 16 -9.03 -70.45 18.86
CA THR A 16 -10.19 -70.54 17.94
C THR A 16 -11.24 -69.52 18.40
N GLY A 17 -12.06 -69.00 17.48
CA GLY A 17 -13.49 -68.81 17.78
C GLY A 17 -14.16 -67.49 17.40
N LEU A 18 -14.66 -67.42 16.16
CA LEU A 18 -15.97 -66.89 15.74
C LEU A 18 -16.29 -65.37 15.85
N ALA A 19 -16.20 -64.74 14.67
CA ALA A 19 -17.26 -64.01 13.96
C ALA A 19 -17.95 -62.78 14.60
N ALA A 20 -17.67 -61.60 14.03
CA ALA A 20 -18.69 -60.57 13.79
C ALA A 20 -18.21 -59.54 12.73
N PHE A 21 -18.93 -59.48 11.61
CA PHE A 21 -19.13 -58.35 10.69
C PHE A 21 -17.92 -57.54 10.21
N ILE A 22 -17.28 -58.00 9.13
CA ILE A 22 -16.70 -57.08 8.14
C ILE A 22 -17.81 -56.76 7.15
N GLN A 23 -18.43 -55.59 7.27
CA GLN A 23 -19.16 -55.02 6.14
C GLN A 23 -18.14 -54.73 5.03
N PRO A 24 -18.42 -55.07 3.77
CA PRO A 24 -17.67 -54.50 2.66
C PRO A 24 -18.02 -53.01 2.63
N GLY A 25 -17.12 -52.16 3.12
CA GLY A 25 -17.15 -50.74 2.81
C GLY A 25 -17.10 -50.61 1.29
N SER A 26 -18.14 -50.01 0.74
CA SER A 26 -18.33 -49.79 -0.70
C SER A 26 -17.07 -49.25 -1.35
N ALA A 27 -16.65 -49.85 -2.46
CA ALA A 27 -15.83 -49.13 -3.43
C ALA A 27 -16.54 -47.80 -3.72
N ALA A 28 -15.92 -46.67 -3.38
CA ALA A 28 -16.44 -45.35 -3.72
C ALA A 28 -16.60 -45.32 -5.25
N SER A 29 -17.85 -45.23 -5.72
CA SER A 29 -18.13 -45.09 -7.15
C SER A 29 -17.62 -43.72 -7.59
N PHE A 30 -16.50 -43.70 -8.32
CA PHE A 30 -16.04 -42.51 -9.01
C PHE A 30 -16.99 -42.25 -10.17
N PHE A 31 -17.79 -41.18 -10.09
CA PHE A 31 -18.64 -40.77 -11.19
C PHE A 31 -18.06 -39.51 -11.84
N GLU A 32 -17.76 -39.64 -13.12
CA GLU A 32 -17.37 -38.58 -14.03
C GLU A 32 -18.21 -38.76 -15.29
N GLN A 33 -18.88 -37.69 -15.70
CA GLN A 33 -19.60 -37.66 -16.96
C GLN A 33 -19.13 -36.47 -17.79
N VAL A 34 -18.67 -36.76 -19.00
CA VAL A 34 -18.29 -35.76 -20.00
C VAL A 34 -19.48 -35.55 -20.93
N PHE A 35 -19.90 -34.30 -21.07
CA PHE A 35 -20.89 -33.88 -22.06
C PHE A 35 -20.16 -33.30 -23.26
N SER A 36 -19.93 -34.13 -24.28
CA SER A 36 -19.60 -33.65 -25.63
C SER A 36 -20.82 -32.95 -26.20
N LEU A 37 -20.67 -31.67 -26.55
CA LEU A 37 -21.81 -30.81 -26.88
C LEU A 37 -22.20 -30.97 -28.36
N LYS A 38 -22.73 -32.15 -28.71
CA LYS A 38 -23.31 -32.43 -30.02
C LYS A 38 -24.52 -31.54 -30.28
N GLY A 39 -24.46 -30.74 -31.34
CA GLY A 39 -25.52 -29.78 -31.70
C GLY A 39 -25.01 -28.38 -32.07
N GLY A 40 -23.69 -28.19 -32.12
CA GLY A 40 -23.06 -26.96 -32.57
C GLY A 40 -23.48 -26.55 -33.98
N ASN A 41 -23.83 -25.27 -34.11
CA ASN A 41 -24.08 -24.56 -35.36
C ASN A 41 -22.77 -24.12 -36.07
N TRP A 42 -21.61 -24.61 -35.60
CA TRP A 42 -20.30 -24.39 -36.19
C TRP A 42 -19.53 -25.71 -36.21
N ALA A 43 -18.88 -26.03 -37.34
CA ALA A 43 -18.04 -27.22 -37.50
C ALA A 43 -16.58 -26.78 -37.48
N GLY A 44 -15.84 -27.09 -36.42
CA GLY A 44 -14.43 -26.72 -36.40
C GLY A 44 -13.67 -26.89 -35.10
N ASP A 45 -13.39 -28.13 -34.67
CA ASP A 45 -12.11 -28.45 -34.01
C ASP A 45 -11.00 -28.73 -35.06
N ALA A 46 -11.01 -27.97 -36.16
CA ALA A 46 -9.97 -28.12 -37.16
C ALA A 46 -8.67 -27.55 -36.57
N PHE A 47 -7.86 -28.43 -35.97
CA PHE A 47 -6.43 -28.29 -35.67
C PHE A 47 -5.97 -27.97 -34.22
N THR A 48 -6.77 -28.25 -33.18
CA THR A 48 -6.28 -28.20 -31.79
C THR A 48 -6.34 -29.55 -31.09
N GLU A 49 -5.22 -30.29 -31.06
CA GLU A 49 -5.07 -31.43 -30.16
C GLU A 49 -5.27 -31.00 -28.70
N GLY A 50 -6.21 -31.61 -27.95
CA GLY A 50 -6.26 -31.50 -26.48
C GLY A 50 -7.59 -31.08 -25.83
N GLY A 51 -8.74 -31.22 -26.50
CA GLY A 51 -10.09 -31.02 -25.91
C GLY A 51 -10.39 -31.84 -24.65
N LEU A 52 -11.27 -31.35 -23.77
CA LEU A 52 -11.74 -32.10 -22.58
C LEU A 52 -12.49 -33.39 -22.96
N ASP A 53 -13.00 -33.45 -24.18
CA ASP A 53 -13.70 -34.59 -24.78
C ASP A 53 -12.90 -35.22 -25.94
N ALA A 54 -11.58 -34.99 -26.00
CA ALA A 54 -10.73 -35.51 -27.06
C ALA A 54 -10.90 -37.04 -27.23
N GLY A 55 -11.29 -37.46 -28.45
CA GLY A 55 -11.52 -38.86 -28.79
C GLY A 55 -12.94 -39.38 -28.49
N LEU A 56 -13.88 -38.51 -28.12
CA LEU A 56 -15.30 -38.84 -27.96
C LEU A 56 -16.13 -38.51 -29.22
N ASP A 57 -17.26 -39.20 -29.37
CA ASP A 57 -18.18 -39.04 -30.50
C ASP A 57 -18.88 -37.66 -30.48
N GLY A 58 -18.33 -36.67 -31.19
CA GLY A 58 -18.82 -35.27 -31.17
C GLY A 58 -17.75 -34.22 -30.83
N ASP A 59 -16.50 -34.65 -30.65
CA ASP A 59 -15.30 -33.83 -30.37
C ASP A 59 -15.01 -32.68 -31.37
N ARG A 60 -15.79 -32.56 -32.45
CA ARG A 60 -15.67 -31.50 -33.47
C ARG A 60 -16.74 -30.42 -33.37
N ASP A 61 -17.66 -30.55 -32.40
CA ASP A 61 -18.85 -29.71 -32.26
C ASP A 61 -18.75 -28.84 -30.99
N ALA A 62 -19.08 -27.56 -31.10
CA ALA A 62 -19.14 -26.62 -29.97
C ALA A 62 -20.46 -25.83 -29.97
N LEU A 63 -20.96 -25.43 -28.80
CA LEU A 63 -22.09 -24.50 -28.71
C LEU A 63 -21.59 -23.08 -28.89
N VAL A 64 -22.21 -22.33 -29.82
CA VAL A 64 -21.84 -20.94 -30.11
C VAL A 64 -23.04 -20.02 -29.89
N ALA A 65 -22.89 -19.09 -28.94
CA ALA A 65 -23.79 -17.95 -28.78
C ALA A 65 -23.12 -16.67 -29.30
N SER A 66 -23.89 -15.71 -29.81
CA SER A 66 -23.36 -14.43 -30.28
C SER A 66 -24.16 -13.25 -29.73
N ALA A 67 -23.49 -12.28 -29.13
CA ALA A 67 -24.16 -11.05 -28.72
C ALA A 67 -24.54 -10.18 -29.93
N ASP A 68 -23.94 -10.45 -31.09
CA ASP A 68 -24.26 -9.82 -32.37
C ASP A 68 -25.12 -10.75 -33.26
N GLN A 69 -26.30 -10.27 -33.67
CA GLN A 69 -27.23 -11.00 -34.54
C GLN A 69 -26.77 -11.09 -36.00
N PHE A 70 -25.76 -10.32 -36.43
CA PHE A 70 -25.30 -10.29 -37.82
C PHE A 70 -24.64 -11.60 -38.30
N LEU A 71 -24.12 -12.43 -37.40
CA LEU A 71 -23.41 -13.67 -37.73
C LEU A 71 -24.31 -14.91 -37.87
N GLY A 72 -25.63 -14.76 -37.69
CA GLY A 72 -26.58 -15.88 -37.79
C GLY A 72 -26.57 -16.84 -36.59
N TYR A 73 -25.77 -16.58 -35.57
CA TYR A 73 -25.79 -17.30 -34.29
C TYR A 73 -26.81 -16.67 -33.32
N PRO A 74 -27.55 -17.47 -32.53
CA PRO A 74 -28.48 -16.94 -31.55
C PRO A 74 -27.71 -16.34 -30.35
N GLY A 75 -28.27 -15.31 -29.70
CA GLY A 75 -27.69 -14.73 -28.48
C GLY A 75 -27.70 -15.65 -27.27
N LYS A 76 -28.48 -16.73 -27.34
CA LYS A 76 -28.57 -17.77 -26.33
C LYS A 76 -28.78 -19.12 -27.01
N VAL A 77 -28.04 -20.13 -26.57
CA VAL A 77 -28.20 -21.53 -27.00
C VAL A 77 -28.57 -22.35 -25.78
N SER A 78 -29.58 -23.21 -25.92
CA SER A 78 -30.02 -24.13 -24.87
C SER A 78 -29.88 -25.57 -25.34
N LEU A 79 -29.31 -26.43 -24.51
CA LEU A 79 -29.08 -27.85 -24.76
C LEU A 79 -29.62 -28.67 -23.58
N SER A 80 -30.43 -29.68 -23.88
CA SER A 80 -30.83 -30.67 -22.88
C SER A 80 -29.71 -31.69 -22.70
N VAL A 81 -29.20 -31.82 -21.48
CA VAL A 81 -28.18 -32.80 -21.10
C VAL A 81 -28.78 -33.82 -20.14
N PHE A 82 -28.40 -35.09 -20.26
CA PHE A 82 -28.92 -36.15 -19.38
C PHE A 82 -27.83 -36.62 -18.42
N LEU A 83 -28.02 -36.36 -17.13
CA LEU A 83 -27.11 -36.82 -16.09
C LEU A 83 -27.41 -38.28 -15.73
N GLU A 84 -26.42 -39.15 -15.87
CA GLU A 84 -26.56 -40.60 -15.71
C GLU A 84 -26.60 -41.05 -14.24
N GLU A 85 -26.16 -40.21 -13.31
CA GLU A 85 -26.15 -40.50 -11.88
C GLU A 85 -26.74 -39.35 -11.06
N ASP A 86 -27.40 -39.71 -9.96
CA ASP A 86 -27.91 -38.74 -8.99
C ASP A 86 -26.74 -38.21 -8.13
N CYS A 87 -26.33 -36.98 -8.44
CA CYS A 87 -25.27 -36.28 -7.72
C CYS A 87 -25.83 -35.44 -6.55
N THR A 88 -27.14 -35.36 -6.35
CA THR A 88 -27.75 -34.53 -5.27
C THR A 88 -27.31 -34.95 -3.87
N ARG A 89 -26.84 -36.20 -3.72
CA ARG A 89 -26.34 -36.73 -2.44
C ARG A 89 -24.89 -36.32 -2.13
N ALA A 90 -24.14 -35.80 -3.10
CA ALA A 90 -22.82 -35.25 -2.85
C ALA A 90 -22.97 -33.80 -2.34
N PRO A 91 -22.17 -33.32 -1.36
CA PRO A 91 -22.22 -31.92 -0.92
C PRO A 91 -21.75 -30.95 -2.02
N PHE A 92 -20.87 -31.44 -2.89
CA PHE A 92 -20.31 -30.68 -3.99
C PHE A 92 -20.27 -31.50 -5.28
N VAL A 93 -20.36 -30.78 -6.40
CA VAL A 93 -20.10 -31.29 -7.74
C VAL A 93 -18.99 -30.43 -8.33
N GLU A 94 -17.93 -31.07 -8.83
CA GLU A 94 -16.91 -30.35 -9.60
C GLU A 94 -17.40 -30.28 -11.04
N ILE A 95 -17.31 -29.08 -11.61
CA ILE A 95 -17.62 -28.85 -13.01
C ILE A 95 -16.39 -28.26 -13.68
N GLU A 96 -15.95 -28.90 -14.76
CA GLU A 96 -14.88 -28.41 -15.61
C GLU A 96 -15.44 -28.03 -16.98
N ILE A 97 -15.07 -26.85 -17.45
CA ILE A 97 -15.69 -26.17 -18.58
C ILE A 97 -14.60 -25.85 -19.58
N GLY A 98 -14.69 -26.42 -20.77
CA GLY A 98 -13.81 -26.10 -21.91
C GLY A 98 -14.46 -25.01 -22.76
N PHE A 99 -13.80 -23.87 -22.94
CA PHE A 99 -14.27 -22.78 -23.78
C PHE A 99 -13.13 -22.19 -24.60
N ARG A 100 -13.43 -21.61 -25.76
CA ARG A 100 -12.41 -21.07 -26.66
C ARG A 100 -12.12 -19.62 -26.33
N THR A 101 -10.86 -19.24 -26.54
CA THR A 101 -10.45 -17.84 -26.51
C THR A 101 -9.84 -17.44 -27.84
N ASN A 102 -10.28 -16.34 -28.44
CA ASN A 102 -9.65 -15.70 -29.60
C ASN A 102 -10.18 -14.26 -29.74
N SER A 103 -9.73 -13.55 -30.78
CA SER A 103 -10.09 -12.14 -30.99
C SER A 103 -11.52 -11.94 -31.45
N MET A 104 -12.22 -13.01 -31.83
CA MET A 104 -13.63 -12.99 -32.22
C MET A 104 -14.58 -13.22 -31.04
N GLN A 105 -14.07 -13.63 -29.88
CA GLN A 105 -14.88 -13.87 -28.69
C GLN A 105 -15.29 -12.58 -27.98
N SER A 106 -16.46 -12.64 -27.36
CA SER A 106 -17.07 -11.63 -26.49
C SER A 106 -16.24 -11.35 -25.22
N ALA A 107 -16.48 -10.20 -24.60
CA ALA A 107 -15.84 -9.84 -23.32
C ALA A 107 -16.27 -10.78 -22.16
N GLY A 108 -17.42 -11.44 -22.29
CA GLY A 108 -17.87 -12.44 -21.33
C GLY A 108 -18.87 -13.44 -21.91
N GLY A 109 -18.93 -14.62 -21.32
CA GLY A 109 -19.92 -15.65 -21.62
C GLY A 109 -20.51 -16.23 -20.34
N VAL A 110 -21.83 -16.37 -20.26
CA VAL A 110 -22.52 -16.93 -19.10
C VAL A 110 -23.02 -18.33 -19.45
N ILE A 111 -22.79 -19.26 -18.54
CA ILE A 111 -23.34 -20.62 -18.60
C ILE A 111 -24.38 -20.74 -17.48
N THR A 112 -25.57 -21.21 -17.81
CA THR A 112 -26.65 -21.48 -16.86
C THR A 112 -26.96 -22.97 -16.80
N TRP A 113 -27.37 -23.43 -15.61
CA TRP A 113 -27.83 -24.78 -15.34
C TRP A 113 -29.23 -24.71 -14.73
N ASP A 114 -30.21 -25.32 -15.40
CA ASP A 114 -31.65 -25.23 -15.07
C ASP A 114 -32.13 -23.78 -14.85
N GLY A 115 -31.65 -22.87 -15.71
CA GLY A 115 -31.99 -21.45 -15.67
C GLY A 115 -31.28 -20.61 -14.59
N LYS A 116 -30.40 -21.22 -13.76
CA LYS A 116 -29.58 -20.48 -12.79
C LYS A 116 -28.16 -20.24 -13.34
N PRO A 117 -27.57 -19.04 -13.18
CA PRO A 117 -26.19 -18.77 -13.59
C PRO A 117 -25.21 -19.68 -12.85
N LEU A 118 -24.50 -20.52 -13.60
CA LEU A 118 -23.51 -21.47 -13.09
C LEU A 118 -22.12 -20.85 -13.06
N VAL A 119 -21.70 -20.19 -14.16
CA VAL A 119 -20.40 -19.52 -14.25
C VAL A 119 -20.39 -18.43 -15.32
N THR A 120 -19.52 -17.44 -15.13
CA THR A 120 -19.13 -16.49 -16.18
C THR A 120 -17.69 -16.76 -16.62
N CYS A 121 -17.45 -16.80 -17.92
CA CYS A 121 -16.15 -16.97 -18.56
C CYS A 121 -15.75 -15.67 -19.27
N HIS A 122 -14.45 -15.46 -19.49
CA HIS A 122 -13.91 -14.30 -20.22
C HIS A 122 -13.16 -14.81 -21.45
N PRO A 123 -13.87 -15.02 -22.57
CA PRO A 123 -13.31 -15.71 -23.72
C PRO A 123 -12.45 -14.82 -24.63
N GLN A 124 -12.46 -13.49 -24.47
CA GLN A 124 -11.63 -12.61 -25.31
C GLN A 124 -10.12 -12.85 -25.14
N GLY A 125 -9.40 -13.05 -26.25
CA GLY A 125 -7.94 -13.25 -26.23
C GLY A 125 -7.27 -12.98 -27.58
N PRO A 126 -5.94 -12.77 -27.62
CA PRO A 126 -5.24 -12.42 -28.88
C PRO A 126 -4.96 -13.61 -29.80
N ILE A 127 -5.09 -14.85 -29.30
CA ILE A 127 -4.74 -16.10 -30.01
C ILE A 127 -5.82 -17.12 -29.73
N GLU A 128 -6.14 -17.94 -30.73
CA GLU A 128 -7.02 -19.10 -30.57
C GLU A 128 -6.43 -20.14 -29.62
N SER A 129 -7.10 -20.37 -28.49
CA SER A 129 -6.71 -21.39 -27.52
C SER A 129 -7.93 -21.96 -26.80
N LEU A 130 -7.90 -23.26 -26.50
CA LEU A 130 -8.84 -23.87 -25.57
C LEU A 130 -8.43 -23.52 -24.12
N ARG A 131 -9.37 -23.00 -23.35
CA ARG A 131 -9.21 -22.74 -21.92
C ARG A 131 -10.15 -23.63 -21.13
N THR A 132 -9.68 -24.11 -19.99
CA THR A 132 -10.51 -24.81 -19.04
C THR A 132 -10.76 -23.94 -17.82
N LYS A 133 -11.98 -24.00 -17.28
CA LYS A 133 -12.35 -23.41 -16.01
C LYS A 133 -12.98 -24.49 -15.14
N LYS A 134 -12.36 -24.72 -13.98
CA LYS A 134 -12.91 -25.60 -12.94
C LYS A 134 -13.66 -24.77 -11.92
N ILE A 135 -14.83 -25.23 -11.54
CA ILE A 135 -15.63 -24.69 -10.45
C ILE A 135 -16.12 -25.83 -9.56
N LEU A 136 -16.35 -25.50 -8.30
CA LEU A 136 -16.99 -26.40 -7.35
C LEU A 136 -18.34 -25.78 -7.00
N VAL A 137 -19.42 -26.51 -7.24
CA VAL A 137 -20.78 -26.04 -6.96
C VAL A 137 -21.41 -26.86 -5.85
N GLN A 138 -22.13 -26.18 -4.96
CA GLN A 138 -22.93 -26.83 -3.91
C GLN A 138 -24.22 -27.38 -4.51
N THR A 139 -24.54 -28.63 -4.19
CA THR A 139 -25.76 -29.30 -4.68
C THR A 139 -27.05 -28.77 -4.04
N MET A 140 -26.95 -27.95 -2.99
CA MET A 140 -28.09 -27.21 -2.45
C MET A 140 -28.48 -25.99 -3.31
N ASP A 141 -27.53 -25.42 -4.07
CA ASP A 141 -27.77 -24.26 -4.92
C ASP A 141 -28.22 -24.66 -6.33
N PHE A 142 -27.77 -25.83 -6.80
CA PHE A 142 -28.05 -26.38 -8.12
C PHE A 142 -28.49 -27.85 -8.02
N SER A 143 -29.56 -28.21 -8.73
CA SER A 143 -30.00 -29.61 -8.80
C SER A 143 -29.14 -30.38 -9.79
N PHE A 144 -28.47 -31.44 -9.31
CA PHE A 144 -27.78 -32.43 -10.15
C PHE A 144 -28.38 -33.81 -9.93
N SER A 145 -29.71 -33.89 -10.04
CA SER A 145 -30.47 -35.13 -9.95
C SER A 145 -30.23 -36.00 -11.18
N MET A 146 -30.33 -37.33 -11.05
CA MET A 146 -30.35 -38.18 -12.25
C MET A 146 -31.53 -37.77 -13.14
N GLY A 147 -31.29 -37.49 -14.42
CA GLY A 147 -32.32 -37.05 -15.34
C GLY A 147 -31.88 -35.94 -16.31
N THR A 148 -32.86 -35.38 -17.01
CA THR A 148 -32.62 -34.32 -18.00
C THR A 148 -32.52 -32.96 -17.31
N HIS A 149 -31.44 -32.24 -17.60
CA HIS A 149 -31.16 -30.87 -17.17
C HIS A 149 -31.03 -29.94 -18.38
N LEU A 150 -31.27 -28.65 -18.17
CA LEU A 150 -31.12 -27.62 -19.20
C LEU A 150 -29.81 -26.85 -19.00
N LEU A 151 -28.87 -27.03 -19.93
CA LEU A 151 -27.66 -26.23 -20.03
C LEU A 151 -27.91 -25.09 -21.01
N GLU A 152 -27.59 -23.85 -20.66
CA GLU A 152 -27.69 -22.74 -21.59
C GLU A 152 -26.41 -21.89 -21.58
N ILE A 153 -26.04 -21.36 -22.74
CA ILE A 153 -24.94 -20.41 -22.87
C ILE A 153 -25.43 -19.11 -23.47
N THR A 154 -24.85 -17.99 -23.04
CA THR A 154 -25.19 -16.64 -23.48
C THR A 154 -23.92 -15.81 -23.62
N ALA A 155 -23.73 -15.16 -24.78
CA ALA A 155 -22.63 -14.22 -24.98
C ALA A 155 -23.00 -12.84 -24.39
N LEU A 156 -22.05 -12.20 -23.71
CA LEU A 156 -22.17 -10.85 -23.15
C LEU A 156 -21.38 -9.91 -24.06
N GLY A 157 -22.08 -9.14 -24.91
CA GLY A 157 -21.45 -8.29 -25.92
C GLY A 157 -20.69 -7.09 -25.33
N ASP A 158 -19.84 -6.49 -26.17
CA ASP A 158 -19.16 -5.22 -25.91
C ASP A 158 -19.46 -4.23 -27.05
N ALA A 159 -19.66 -2.94 -26.75
CA ALA A 159 -20.27 -1.96 -27.66
C ALA A 159 -19.43 -1.58 -28.90
N GLY A 160 -18.34 -2.29 -29.20
CA GLY A 160 -17.38 -1.93 -30.26
C GLY A 160 -16.73 -3.09 -31.01
N SER A 161 -17.14 -4.34 -30.80
CA SER A 161 -16.58 -5.53 -31.48
C SER A 161 -17.58 -6.08 -32.50
N THR A 162 -17.09 -6.51 -33.66
CA THR A 162 -17.93 -6.94 -34.80
C THR A 162 -18.23 -8.44 -34.83
N THR A 163 -17.78 -9.22 -33.84
CA THR A 163 -17.93 -10.68 -33.87
C THR A 163 -18.39 -11.36 -32.57
N ASP A 164 -18.27 -10.74 -31.39
CA ASP A 164 -18.84 -11.12 -30.06
C ASP A 164 -19.38 -12.55 -29.83
N LEU A 165 -18.56 -13.57 -30.09
CA LEU A 165 -18.93 -14.99 -29.89
C LEU A 165 -18.69 -15.46 -28.44
N PHE A 166 -19.43 -16.46 -28.00
CA PHE A 166 -19.05 -17.28 -26.85
C PHE A 166 -19.18 -18.75 -27.23
N GLU A 167 -18.04 -19.43 -27.25
CA GLU A 167 -17.91 -20.82 -27.67
C GLU A 167 -17.64 -21.73 -26.48
N LEU A 168 -18.55 -22.68 -26.26
CA LEU A 168 -18.41 -23.75 -25.26
C LEU A 168 -18.15 -25.08 -25.98
N ASP A 169 -17.01 -25.69 -25.65
CA ASP A 169 -16.47 -26.91 -26.25
C ASP A 169 -17.05 -28.15 -25.55
N ALA A 170 -16.79 -28.27 -24.24
CA ALA A 170 -17.26 -29.40 -23.45
C ALA A 170 -17.54 -29.00 -21.99
N LEU A 171 -18.36 -29.81 -21.33
CA LEU A 171 -18.67 -29.71 -19.91
C LEU A 171 -18.39 -31.08 -19.26
N VAL A 172 -17.57 -31.12 -18.22
CA VAL A 172 -17.37 -32.33 -17.41
C VAL A 172 -17.99 -32.12 -16.06
N ILE A 173 -18.83 -33.07 -15.64
CA ILE A 173 -19.44 -33.10 -14.32
C ILE A 173 -18.85 -34.28 -13.56
N ARG A 174 -18.18 -33.99 -12.44
CA ARG A 174 -17.65 -35.01 -11.55
C ARG A 174 -18.42 -34.99 -10.25
N ARG A 175 -18.98 -36.14 -9.89
CA ARG A 175 -19.43 -36.36 -8.52
C ARG A 175 -18.19 -36.50 -7.68
N VAL A 176 -18.04 -35.56 -6.77
CA VAL A 176 -16.98 -35.59 -5.78
C VAL A 176 -17.41 -36.59 -4.69
N GLY A 177 -17.24 -37.88 -4.98
CA GLY A 177 -17.56 -38.97 -4.04
C GLY A 177 -16.55 -38.96 -2.91
N GLU A 178 -17.01 -38.68 -1.67
CA GLU A 178 -16.20 -38.50 -0.45
C GLU A 178 -14.74 -38.21 -0.79
N LEU A 179 -14.49 -37.12 -1.55
CA LEU A 179 -13.13 -36.62 -1.60
C LEU A 179 -12.81 -36.43 -0.12
N HIS A 180 -11.66 -36.96 0.28
CA HIS A 180 -10.83 -36.23 1.20
C HIS A 180 -10.54 -34.87 0.54
N LEU A 181 -11.55 -34.00 0.48
CA LEU A 181 -11.37 -32.57 0.50
C LEU A 181 -10.45 -32.41 1.71
N PRO A 182 -9.33 -31.69 1.60
CA PRO A 182 -8.67 -31.24 2.80
C PRO A 182 -9.79 -30.70 3.70
N PRO A 183 -9.87 -31.08 4.99
CA PRO A 183 -10.91 -30.62 5.94
C PRO A 183 -11.01 -29.08 6.11
N GLU A 184 -10.42 -28.33 5.19
CA GLU A 184 -10.10 -26.92 5.15
C GLU A 184 -11.01 -26.16 4.18
N LEU A 185 -11.65 -26.83 3.19
CA LEU A 185 -12.71 -26.23 2.35
C LEU A 185 -14.10 -26.21 3.03
N GLY A 186 -14.24 -26.81 4.22
CA GLY A 186 -15.44 -26.76 5.07
C GLY A 186 -15.37 -25.75 6.22
N ARG A 187 -14.37 -24.84 6.20
CA ARG A 187 -14.24 -23.79 7.22
C ARG A 187 -14.92 -22.51 6.75
N ASN A 188 -16.09 -22.22 7.32
CA ASN A 188 -16.70 -20.90 7.20
C ASN A 188 -15.80 -19.87 7.91
N TRP A 189 -15.58 -18.71 7.29
CA TRP A 189 -14.85 -17.59 7.87
C TRP A 189 -15.80 -16.41 8.03
N LEU A 190 -15.81 -15.78 9.19
CA LEU A 190 -16.68 -14.62 9.46
C LEU A 190 -15.87 -13.47 10.04
N ILE A 191 -16.07 -12.27 9.51
CA ILE A 191 -15.63 -11.04 10.16
C ILE A 191 -16.78 -10.54 11.04
N VAL A 192 -16.57 -10.48 12.35
CA VAL A 192 -17.55 -9.96 13.31
C VAL A 192 -17.19 -8.53 13.68
N CYS A 193 -18.03 -7.56 13.34
CA CYS A 193 -17.78 -6.15 13.56
C CYS A 193 -18.77 -5.51 14.55
N GLY A 194 -18.48 -4.28 14.97
CA GLY A 194 -19.30 -3.54 15.94
C GLY A 194 -20.70 -3.17 15.46
N GLU A 195 -21.63 -2.96 16.39
CA GLU A 195 -22.98 -2.44 16.11
C GLU A 195 -22.97 -0.99 15.65
N SER A 196 -22.04 -0.20 16.20
CA SER A 196 -21.79 1.17 15.83
C SER A 196 -20.32 1.33 15.45
N MET A 197 -20.09 1.83 14.25
CA MET A 197 -18.74 2.01 13.71
C MET A 197 -18.61 3.40 13.12
N SER A 198 -17.47 4.01 13.37
CA SER A 198 -17.06 5.22 12.66
C SER A 198 -16.90 4.93 11.15
N VAL A 199 -16.94 5.97 10.31
CA VAL A 199 -16.71 5.81 8.86
C VAL A 199 -15.33 5.20 8.59
N PRO A 200 -14.21 5.68 9.20
CA PRO A 200 -12.89 5.10 9.00
C PRO A 200 -12.81 3.62 9.37
N GLU A 201 -13.39 3.23 10.50
CA GLU A 201 -13.42 1.84 10.95
C GLU A 201 -14.13 0.94 9.93
N ARG A 202 -15.33 1.33 9.47
CA ARG A 202 -16.09 0.57 8.48
C ARG A 202 -15.31 0.39 7.18
N GLN A 203 -14.68 1.46 6.69
CA GLN A 203 -13.91 1.39 5.45
C GLN A 203 -12.71 0.44 5.58
N ASN A 204 -12.00 0.48 6.71
CA ASN A 204 -10.88 -0.41 6.95
C ASN A 204 -11.31 -1.87 7.09
N ILE A 205 -12.45 -2.14 7.74
CA ILE A 205 -13.03 -3.50 7.82
C ILE A 205 -13.43 -4.01 6.44
N ASN A 206 -14.00 -3.17 5.58
CA ASN A 206 -14.31 -3.56 4.20
C ASN A 206 -13.04 -3.92 3.39
N ARG A 207 -11.93 -3.20 3.59
CA ARG A 207 -10.65 -3.57 2.95
C ARG A 207 -10.08 -4.86 3.52
N LEU A 208 -10.18 -5.08 4.84
CA LEU A 208 -9.83 -6.38 5.44
C LEU A 208 -10.64 -7.51 4.79
N LYS A 209 -11.95 -7.34 4.62
CA LYS A 209 -12.78 -8.30 3.87
C LYS A 209 -12.19 -8.59 2.49
N THR A 210 -11.92 -7.56 1.68
CA THR A 210 -11.36 -7.74 0.33
C THR A 210 -10.03 -8.48 0.35
N ASP A 211 -9.12 -8.12 1.26
CA ASP A 211 -7.79 -8.72 1.35
C ASP A 211 -7.88 -10.19 1.77
N LEU A 212 -8.72 -10.51 2.76
CA LEU A 212 -8.94 -11.88 3.22
C LEU A 212 -9.63 -12.73 2.16
N SER A 213 -10.65 -12.20 1.48
CA SER A 213 -11.30 -12.92 0.38
C SER A 213 -10.33 -13.21 -0.75
N THR A 214 -9.37 -12.31 -1.00
CA THR A 214 -8.30 -12.52 -1.99
C THR A 214 -7.31 -13.59 -1.53
N LEU A 215 -6.88 -13.56 -0.26
CA LEU A 215 -5.95 -14.55 0.30
C LEU A 215 -6.55 -15.97 0.32
N LEU A 216 -7.85 -16.07 0.58
CA LEU A 216 -8.57 -17.33 0.68
C LEU A 216 -9.19 -17.80 -0.65
N ALA A 217 -9.26 -16.93 -1.65
CA ALA A 217 -9.93 -17.14 -2.93
C ALA A 217 -11.44 -17.45 -2.84
N PHE A 218 -12.12 -17.01 -1.76
CA PHE A 218 -13.58 -17.06 -1.60
C PHE A 218 -14.07 -15.89 -0.72
N ASP A 219 -15.37 -15.59 -0.72
CA ASP A 219 -15.88 -14.44 0.05
C ASP A 219 -15.87 -14.67 1.57
N VAL A 220 -15.34 -13.71 2.32
CA VAL A 220 -15.41 -13.67 3.79
C VAL A 220 -16.49 -12.65 4.19
N PRO A 221 -17.70 -13.08 4.58
CA PRO A 221 -18.77 -12.14 4.92
C PRO A 221 -18.51 -11.40 6.23
N ILE A 222 -19.07 -10.19 6.31
CA ILE A 222 -19.09 -9.36 7.52
C ILE A 222 -20.44 -9.54 8.20
N VAL A 223 -20.42 -9.84 9.50
CA VAL A 223 -21.60 -10.01 10.35
C VAL A 223 -21.51 -9.00 11.51
N PRO A 224 -22.55 -8.20 11.78
CA PRO A 224 -22.55 -7.35 12.97
C PRO A 224 -22.60 -8.19 14.24
N ALA A 225 -22.04 -7.69 15.34
CA ALA A 225 -21.99 -8.39 16.63
C ALA A 225 -23.39 -8.81 17.16
N THR A 226 -24.45 -8.08 16.82
CA THR A 226 -25.84 -8.46 17.15
C THR A 226 -26.42 -9.57 16.26
N GLY A 227 -25.79 -9.86 15.13
CA GLY A 227 -26.23 -10.87 14.16
C GLY A 227 -25.51 -12.21 14.29
N ILE A 228 -24.49 -12.33 15.14
CA ILE A 228 -23.75 -13.58 15.30
C ILE A 228 -24.57 -14.61 16.10
N THR A 229 -24.85 -15.78 15.53
CA THR A 229 -25.63 -16.84 16.19
C THR A 229 -24.73 -17.90 16.82
N PRO A 230 -25.22 -18.72 17.77
CA PRO A 230 -24.46 -19.84 18.32
C PRO A 230 -23.99 -20.85 17.26
N GLU A 231 -24.81 -21.10 16.24
CA GLU A 231 -24.47 -21.99 15.12
C GLU A 231 -23.27 -21.43 14.35
N MET A 232 -23.31 -20.15 13.97
CA MET A 232 -22.20 -19.45 13.33
C MET A 232 -20.91 -19.52 14.18
N GLN A 233 -21.01 -19.35 15.49
CA GLN A 233 -19.87 -19.47 16.40
C GLN A 233 -19.28 -20.89 16.44
N SER A 234 -20.12 -21.92 16.28
CA SER A 234 -19.68 -23.32 16.29
C SER A 234 -19.15 -23.82 14.94
N GLU A 235 -19.49 -23.14 13.85
CA GLU A 235 -19.22 -23.58 12.47
C GLU A 235 -18.21 -22.71 11.73
N ALA A 236 -17.73 -21.61 12.33
CA ALA A 236 -16.82 -20.67 11.68
C ALA A 236 -15.53 -20.40 12.46
N ASP A 237 -14.47 -20.11 11.71
CA ASP A 237 -13.30 -19.37 12.18
C ASP A 237 -13.69 -17.89 12.22
N LEU A 238 -13.44 -17.21 13.35
CA LEU A 238 -13.98 -15.87 13.63
C LEU A 238 -12.88 -14.81 13.65
N ILE A 239 -13.11 -13.69 12.99
CA ILE A 239 -12.23 -12.52 13.00
C ILE A 239 -13.03 -11.36 13.60
N VAL A 240 -12.85 -11.12 14.89
CA VAL A 240 -13.60 -10.14 15.65
C VAL A 240 -12.83 -8.82 15.69
N VAL A 241 -13.40 -7.77 15.09
CA VAL A 241 -12.73 -6.48 14.90
C VAL A 241 -13.59 -5.30 15.31
N GLY A 242 -12.93 -4.20 15.62
CA GLY A 242 -13.56 -2.90 15.83
C GLY A 242 -13.22 -2.25 17.15
N GLN A 243 -13.93 -1.17 17.46
CA GLN A 243 -13.78 -0.47 18.74
C GLN A 243 -14.37 -1.29 19.89
N TYR A 244 -13.64 -1.38 21.00
CA TYR A 244 -14.05 -2.13 22.20
C TYR A 244 -15.47 -1.79 22.68
N SER A 245 -15.80 -0.49 22.80
CA SER A 245 -17.13 -0.05 23.25
C SER A 245 -18.24 -0.19 22.20
N GLY A 246 -17.88 -0.37 20.93
CA GLY A 246 -18.80 -0.45 19.81
C GLY A 246 -19.12 -1.89 19.36
N ASN A 247 -18.56 -2.91 20.02
CA ASN A 247 -18.74 -4.32 19.64
C ASN A 247 -19.04 -5.17 20.89
N SER A 248 -20.33 -5.50 21.10
CA SER A 248 -20.77 -6.26 22.29
C SER A 248 -20.22 -7.69 22.36
N PHE A 249 -20.01 -8.33 21.20
CA PHE A 249 -19.46 -9.68 21.12
C PHE A 249 -17.98 -9.70 21.50
N LEU A 250 -17.20 -8.74 20.99
CA LEU A 250 -15.82 -8.51 21.39
C LEU A 250 -15.71 -8.32 22.91
N LYS A 251 -16.55 -7.45 23.47
CA LYS A 251 -16.58 -7.22 24.92
C LYS A 251 -16.83 -8.51 25.70
N THR A 252 -17.78 -9.32 25.26
CA THR A 252 -18.09 -10.62 25.90
C THR A 252 -16.89 -11.56 25.90
N ILE A 253 -16.18 -11.67 24.77
CA ILE A 253 -14.97 -12.50 24.67
C ILE A 253 -13.88 -11.99 25.62
N LEU A 254 -13.63 -10.68 25.62
CA LEU A 254 -12.59 -10.09 26.46
C LEU A 254 -12.91 -10.22 27.96
N ASP A 255 -14.16 -10.00 28.36
CA ASP A 255 -14.62 -10.16 29.75
C ASP A 255 -14.49 -11.62 30.22
N ALA A 256 -14.83 -12.59 29.35
CA ALA A 256 -14.67 -14.03 29.63
C ALA A 256 -13.21 -14.45 29.82
N HIS A 257 -12.28 -13.76 29.16
CA HIS A 257 -10.83 -13.97 29.31
C HIS A 257 -10.19 -13.07 30.38
N HIS A 258 -11.00 -12.36 31.19
CA HIS A 258 -10.55 -11.43 32.23
C HIS A 258 -9.64 -10.31 31.72
N ILE A 259 -9.77 -9.94 30.45
CA ILE A 259 -9.05 -8.82 29.85
C ILE A 259 -9.77 -7.53 30.21
N THR A 260 -9.44 -7.04 31.40
CA THR A 260 -9.82 -5.68 31.82
C THR A 260 -8.81 -4.69 31.24
N SER A 261 -9.28 -3.51 30.81
CA SER A 261 -8.50 -2.51 30.06
C SER A 261 -7.04 -2.38 30.55
N PRO A 262 -6.05 -2.95 29.81
CA PRO A 262 -4.63 -2.75 30.13
C PRO A 262 -4.19 -1.30 29.85
N PHE A 263 -5.08 -0.52 29.23
CA PHE A 263 -4.91 0.85 28.80
C PHE A 263 -5.38 1.88 29.83
N ALA A 264 -6.17 1.46 30.82
CA ALA A 264 -6.70 2.33 31.86
C ALA A 264 -5.71 2.56 33.02
N SER A 265 -4.68 1.71 33.14
CA SER A 265 -3.69 1.75 34.22
C SER A 265 -2.39 2.47 33.87
N ASP A 266 -2.16 2.83 32.60
CA ASP A 266 -0.98 3.57 32.14
C ASP A 266 -1.36 5.01 31.72
N PRO A 267 -1.05 6.03 32.54
CA PRO A 267 -1.32 7.44 32.22
C PRO A 267 -0.60 7.94 30.96
N GLY A 268 0.45 7.25 30.51
CA GLY A 268 1.19 7.56 29.28
C GLY A 268 0.58 6.95 28.02
N PHE A 269 -0.49 6.16 28.15
CA PHE A 269 -1.11 5.47 27.04
C PHE A 269 -1.97 6.40 26.18
N ILE A 270 -1.63 6.49 24.88
CA ILE A 270 -2.41 7.26 23.89
C ILE A 270 -3.64 6.43 23.51
N GLN A 271 -4.68 6.55 24.33
CA GLN A 271 -5.94 5.79 24.19
C GLN A 271 -6.58 5.90 22.80
N GLU A 272 -6.35 7.03 22.10
CA GLU A 272 -6.87 7.24 20.76
C GLU A 272 -6.33 6.22 19.75
N GLN A 273 -5.05 5.84 19.85
CA GLN A 273 -4.33 5.06 18.84
C GLN A 273 -3.98 3.65 19.27
N GLY A 274 -3.91 3.40 20.57
CA GLY A 274 -3.47 2.09 21.04
C GLY A 274 -4.52 1.01 20.79
N TYR A 275 -4.02 -0.19 20.51
CA TYR A 275 -4.82 -1.33 20.11
C TYR A 275 -4.24 -2.64 20.62
N PHE A 276 -5.02 -3.70 20.47
CA PHE A 276 -4.70 -5.03 20.91
C PHE A 276 -5.01 -6.04 19.81
N THR A 277 -4.17 -7.07 19.71
CA THR A 277 -4.47 -8.26 18.91
C THR A 277 -4.37 -9.52 19.75
N ALA A 278 -5.23 -10.49 19.42
CA ALA A 278 -5.20 -11.80 20.06
C ALA A 278 -5.61 -12.93 19.13
N VAL A 279 -5.21 -14.13 19.52
CA VAL A 279 -5.69 -15.39 18.95
C VAL A 279 -6.06 -16.33 20.08
N TYR A 280 -7.29 -16.83 20.05
CA TYR A 280 -7.78 -17.85 20.98
C TYR A 280 -8.27 -19.09 20.23
N PRO A 281 -8.13 -20.29 20.81
CA PRO A 281 -8.96 -21.42 20.42
C PRO A 281 -10.43 -21.05 20.56
N ASN A 282 -11.25 -21.39 19.57
CA ASN A 282 -12.68 -21.18 19.65
C ASN A 282 -13.29 -22.22 20.61
N GLU A 283 -13.69 -21.80 21.80
CA GLU A 283 -14.28 -22.68 22.82
C GLU A 283 -15.60 -23.33 22.37
N LYS A 284 -16.26 -22.76 21.35
CA LYS A 284 -17.51 -23.30 20.78
C LYS A 284 -17.26 -24.23 19.59
N ALA A 285 -16.02 -24.33 19.09
CA ALA A 285 -15.68 -25.13 17.91
C ALA A 285 -14.27 -25.71 17.97
N VAL A 286 -14.18 -27.03 18.21
CA VAL A 286 -12.90 -27.74 18.32
C VAL A 286 -12.07 -27.57 17.04
N GLY A 287 -10.82 -27.11 17.20
CA GLY A 287 -9.87 -26.93 16.10
C GLY A 287 -10.03 -25.63 15.30
N ARG A 288 -10.97 -24.75 15.68
CA ARG A 288 -11.14 -23.40 15.12
C ARG A 288 -10.58 -22.34 16.05
N LYS A 289 -10.45 -21.10 15.54
CA LYS A 289 -9.89 -19.98 16.29
C LYS A 289 -10.74 -18.73 16.20
N VAL A 290 -10.47 -17.84 17.13
CA VAL A 290 -10.97 -16.47 17.18
C VAL A 290 -9.77 -15.54 17.13
N TRP A 291 -9.65 -14.79 16.06
CA TRP A 291 -8.70 -13.69 15.93
C TRP A 291 -9.38 -12.40 16.35
N ILE A 292 -8.66 -11.58 17.10
CA ILE A 292 -9.16 -10.31 17.62
C ILE A 292 -8.25 -9.19 17.14
N GLY A 293 -8.85 -8.12 16.62
CA GLY A 293 -8.21 -6.84 16.38
C GLY A 293 -9.06 -5.73 16.98
N ALA A 294 -8.69 -5.25 18.16
CA ALA A 294 -9.50 -4.33 18.95
C ALA A 294 -8.79 -3.01 19.21
N GLY A 295 -9.46 -1.91 18.89
CA GLY A 295 -9.06 -0.57 19.31
C GLY A 295 -9.78 -0.12 20.56
N TRP A 296 -9.13 0.69 21.39
CA TRP A 296 -9.84 1.35 22.49
C TRP A 296 -10.77 2.47 21.98
N GLN A 297 -10.27 3.23 21.01
CA GLN A 297 -10.99 4.24 20.25
C GLN A 297 -11.02 3.88 18.76
N SER A 298 -11.76 4.67 17.98
CA SER A 298 -11.92 4.48 16.53
C SER A 298 -10.58 4.37 15.77
N LEU A 299 -9.61 5.24 16.05
CA LEU A 299 -8.33 5.23 15.35
C LEU A 299 -7.48 4.00 15.71
N GLY A 300 -7.46 3.61 16.99
CA GLY A 300 -6.88 2.33 17.41
C GLY A 300 -7.55 1.13 16.72
N ALA A 301 -8.86 1.19 16.45
CA ALA A 301 -9.57 0.10 15.77
C ALA A 301 -9.14 0.01 14.30
N VAL A 302 -8.97 1.16 13.63
CA VAL A 302 -8.37 1.24 12.29
C VAL A 302 -6.98 0.60 12.27
N TYR A 303 -6.14 0.87 13.27
CA TYR A 303 -4.80 0.27 13.35
C TYR A 303 -4.80 -1.21 13.69
N ALA A 304 -5.74 -1.67 14.51
CA ALA A 304 -5.92 -3.09 14.78
C ALA A 304 -6.31 -3.86 13.51
N VAL A 305 -7.26 -3.33 12.74
CA VAL A 305 -7.66 -3.90 11.46
C VAL A 305 -6.50 -3.89 10.46
N SER A 306 -5.75 -2.78 10.41
CA SER A 306 -4.57 -2.64 9.54
C SER A 306 -3.44 -3.58 9.92
N HIS A 307 -3.26 -3.84 11.22
CA HIS A 307 -2.36 -4.87 11.73
C HIS A 307 -2.76 -6.24 11.18
N LEU A 308 -4.03 -6.62 11.31
CA LEU A 308 -4.51 -7.90 10.77
C LEU A 308 -4.27 -8.00 9.25
N ARG A 309 -4.54 -6.93 8.48
CA ARG A 309 -4.29 -6.89 7.03
C ARG A 309 -2.82 -7.11 6.64
N THR A 310 -1.89 -6.69 7.49
CA THR A 310 -0.45 -6.80 7.21
C THR A 310 0.17 -8.11 7.74
N HIS A 311 -0.41 -8.68 8.80
CA HIS A 311 0.15 -9.84 9.50
C HIS A 311 -0.56 -11.16 9.19
N PHE A 312 -1.75 -11.15 8.57
CA PHE A 312 -2.39 -12.39 8.11
C PHE A 312 -1.59 -13.06 6.99
N GLN A 313 -1.40 -14.36 7.15
CA GLN A 313 -0.74 -15.28 6.23
C GLN A 313 -1.76 -16.34 5.79
N ALA A 314 -1.56 -16.91 4.61
CA ALA A 314 -2.36 -17.99 4.07
C ALA A 314 -1.49 -19.22 3.77
N ASP A 315 -1.94 -20.39 4.19
CA ASP A 315 -1.32 -21.68 3.85
C ASP A 315 -2.41 -22.75 3.73
N GLY A 316 -2.46 -23.45 2.60
CA GLY A 316 -3.44 -24.51 2.35
C GLY A 316 -4.92 -24.09 2.41
N GLY A 317 -5.24 -22.80 2.23
CA GLY A 317 -6.61 -22.28 2.40
C GLY A 317 -6.98 -21.95 3.85
N ARG A 318 -6.01 -21.92 4.77
CA ARG A 318 -6.18 -21.45 6.15
C ARG A 318 -5.46 -20.14 6.38
N LEU A 319 -6.08 -19.27 7.17
CA LEU A 319 -5.44 -18.07 7.70
C LEU A 319 -4.75 -18.35 9.03
N TYR A 320 -3.69 -17.60 9.28
CA TYR A 320 -3.04 -17.44 10.57
C TYR A 320 -2.29 -16.12 10.60
N LEU A 321 -2.07 -15.57 11.79
CA LEU A 321 -1.15 -14.45 11.96
C LEU A 321 0.28 -14.97 11.94
N ASP A 322 1.20 -14.21 11.36
CA ASP A 322 2.63 -14.50 11.32
C ASP A 322 3.24 -14.93 12.68
N VAL A 323 2.80 -14.33 13.79
CA VAL A 323 3.20 -14.69 15.16
C VAL A 323 2.86 -16.13 15.54
N GLU A 324 1.81 -16.71 14.94
CA GLU A 324 1.40 -18.10 15.19
C GLU A 324 2.35 -19.10 14.53
N ASN A 325 3.14 -18.68 13.53
CA ASN A 325 4.08 -19.46 12.71
C ASN A 325 3.49 -20.62 11.89
N SER A 326 2.27 -21.07 12.21
CA SER A 326 1.56 -22.17 11.57
C SER A 326 0.04 -22.03 11.70
N PRO A 327 -0.74 -22.39 10.66
CA PRO A 327 -2.20 -22.42 10.73
C PRO A 327 -2.75 -23.43 11.74
N LEU A 328 -1.96 -24.43 12.12
CA LEU A 328 -2.34 -25.46 13.09
C LEU A 328 -2.07 -25.06 14.54
N SER A 329 -1.39 -23.94 14.79
CA SER A 329 -1.08 -23.50 16.16
C SER A 329 -2.36 -23.19 16.93
N LEU A 330 -2.61 -23.87 18.04
CA LEU A 330 -3.71 -23.54 18.97
C LEU A 330 -3.21 -22.74 20.18
N VAL A 331 -2.01 -22.19 20.08
CA VAL A 331 -1.42 -21.40 21.16
C VAL A 331 -2.17 -20.07 21.27
N ARG A 332 -2.49 -19.70 22.51
CA ARG A 332 -3.06 -18.39 22.83
C ARG A 332 -2.00 -17.32 22.69
N PHE A 333 -2.32 -16.27 21.94
CA PHE A 333 -1.46 -15.10 21.78
C PHE A 333 -2.22 -13.83 22.10
N GLU A 334 -1.53 -12.90 22.74
CA GLU A 334 -2.06 -11.60 23.15
C GLU A 334 -0.96 -10.57 23.06
N ASN A 335 -1.18 -9.51 22.30
CA ASN A 335 -0.22 -8.42 22.13
C ASN A 335 -0.92 -7.06 22.23
N TYR A 336 -0.31 -6.17 23.00
CA TYR A 336 -0.74 -4.79 23.15
C TYR A 336 0.22 -3.87 22.42
N PHE A 337 -0.32 -2.99 21.60
CA PHE A 337 0.46 -2.10 20.76
C PHE A 337 0.22 -0.67 21.19
N ARG A 338 1.34 0.03 21.44
CA ARG A 338 1.39 1.47 21.70
C ARG A 338 2.54 2.09 20.91
N PRO A 339 2.34 3.26 20.29
CA PRO A 339 3.42 3.92 19.58
C PRO A 339 4.29 4.74 20.54
N ASP A 340 5.61 4.71 20.35
CA ASP A 340 6.56 5.61 21.02
C ASP A 340 6.42 7.06 20.54
N ILE A 341 6.04 7.25 19.27
CA ILE A 341 5.75 8.55 18.66
C ILE A 341 4.26 8.63 18.30
N GLU A 342 3.56 9.62 18.89
CA GLU A 342 2.11 9.80 18.73
C GLU A 342 1.70 9.96 17.26
N GLU A 343 2.34 10.85 16.51
CA GLU A 343 2.03 11.11 15.10
C GLU A 343 3.16 10.62 14.20
N ARG A 344 2.82 9.67 13.33
CA ARG A 344 3.73 9.05 12.36
C ARG A 344 3.28 9.43 10.97
N ALA A 345 4.21 9.90 10.16
CA ALA A 345 3.84 10.60 8.94
C ALA A 345 4.82 10.39 7.80
N VAL A 346 4.28 10.54 6.60
CA VAL A 346 5.05 10.68 5.37
C VAL A 346 4.85 12.08 4.83
N TYR A 347 5.90 12.67 4.28
CA TYR A 347 5.85 13.95 3.59
C TYR A 347 6.17 13.76 2.10
N TYR A 348 5.17 13.96 1.24
CA TYR A 348 5.33 13.98 -0.21
C TYR A 348 5.74 15.37 -0.71
N ASN A 349 6.96 15.44 -1.23
CA ASN A 349 7.42 16.60 -1.99
C ASN A 349 7.01 16.42 -3.46
N ILE A 350 5.90 17.04 -3.85
CA ILE A 350 5.21 16.75 -5.10
C ILE A 350 5.68 17.71 -6.20
N ALA A 351 6.02 17.14 -7.37
CA ALA A 351 6.30 17.88 -8.59
C ALA A 351 7.52 18.83 -8.54
N TYR A 352 8.61 18.39 -7.90
CA TYR A 352 9.90 19.09 -7.86
C TYR A 352 10.67 19.09 -9.20
N GLY A 353 9.97 19.14 -10.34
CA GLY A 353 10.59 18.96 -11.67
C GLY A 353 11.11 17.55 -11.94
N ILE A 354 10.94 16.63 -11.00
CA ILE A 354 11.20 15.19 -11.13
C ILE A 354 9.86 14.49 -11.32
N SER A 355 9.66 13.89 -12.49
CA SER A 355 8.46 13.13 -12.84
C SER A 355 8.86 11.77 -13.36
N PHE A 356 8.63 10.73 -12.55
CA PHE A 356 8.93 9.33 -12.89
C PHE A 356 7.65 8.49 -13.03
N GLY A 357 6.58 9.10 -13.53
CA GLY A 357 5.32 8.41 -13.79
C GLY A 357 4.70 7.86 -12.50
N SER A 358 4.51 6.55 -12.43
CA SER A 358 3.90 5.89 -11.26
C SER A 358 4.80 5.89 -10.02
N LEU A 359 6.08 6.25 -10.13
CA LEU A 359 6.97 6.33 -8.97
C LEU A 359 6.79 7.62 -8.17
N THR A 360 6.32 8.70 -8.80
CA THR A 360 6.18 10.03 -8.18
C THR A 360 4.71 10.47 -8.12
N PRO A 361 4.28 11.13 -7.04
CA PRO A 361 2.87 11.45 -6.78
C PRO A 361 2.28 12.52 -7.73
N ASP A 362 3.11 13.23 -8.49
CA ASP A 362 2.70 14.32 -9.37
C ASP A 362 1.81 13.87 -10.54
N ASN A 363 1.83 12.58 -10.91
CA ASN A 363 1.01 12.04 -12.00
C ASN A 363 0.07 10.92 -11.58
N TRP A 364 -0.01 10.61 -10.29
CA TRP A 364 -0.86 9.52 -9.81
C TRP A 364 -2.33 9.76 -10.17
N THR A 365 -2.97 8.70 -10.64
CA THR A 365 -4.43 8.66 -10.81
C THR A 365 -5.12 8.58 -9.45
N ASP A 366 -6.45 8.78 -9.42
CA ASP A 366 -7.23 8.64 -8.19
C ASP A 366 -7.03 7.25 -7.57
N SER A 367 -7.06 6.18 -8.37
CA SER A 367 -6.83 4.81 -7.89
C SER A 367 -5.42 4.58 -7.34
N GLN A 368 -4.40 5.26 -7.88
CA GLN A 368 -3.04 5.20 -7.34
C GLN A 368 -2.95 5.92 -6.00
N TRP A 369 -3.59 7.09 -5.86
CA TRP A 369 -3.70 7.77 -4.57
C TRP A 369 -4.44 6.91 -3.54
N GLU A 370 -5.56 6.29 -3.90
CA GLU A 370 -6.30 5.39 -3.02
C GLU A 370 -5.44 4.20 -2.58
N TYR A 371 -4.74 3.56 -3.52
CA TYR A 371 -3.81 2.48 -3.21
C TYR A 371 -2.75 2.93 -2.21
N TRP A 372 -2.06 4.05 -2.43
CA TRP A 372 -1.00 4.51 -1.55
C TRP A 372 -1.51 4.98 -0.19
N VAL A 373 -2.68 5.61 -0.11
CA VAL A 373 -3.33 5.91 1.17
C VAL A 373 -3.63 4.62 1.94
N ASP A 374 -4.12 3.57 1.26
CA ASP A 374 -4.34 2.26 1.89
C ASP A 374 -3.03 1.64 2.41
N GLN A 375 -1.94 1.78 1.65
CA GLN A 375 -0.59 1.35 2.08
C GLN A 375 -0.12 2.13 3.32
N LEU A 376 -0.32 3.44 3.37
CA LEU A 376 0.03 4.26 4.55
C LEU A 376 -0.73 3.82 5.80
N VAL A 377 -2.03 3.51 5.67
CA VAL A 377 -2.86 3.02 6.77
C VAL A 377 -2.40 1.62 7.23
N CYS A 378 -2.07 0.73 6.28
CA CYS A 378 -1.44 -0.57 6.58
C CYS A 378 -0.11 -0.43 7.31
N SER A 379 0.69 0.58 6.96
CA SER A 379 1.91 0.92 7.68
C SER A 379 1.65 1.63 9.01
N GLN A 380 0.39 1.89 9.40
CA GLN A 380 0.00 2.56 10.65
C GLN A 380 0.51 4.00 10.78
N MET A 381 0.65 4.67 9.63
CA MET A 381 0.78 6.12 9.61
C MET A 381 -0.49 6.79 10.11
N THR A 382 -0.33 8.00 10.62
CA THR A 382 -1.41 8.86 11.15
C THR A 382 -1.67 10.05 10.24
N HIS A 383 -0.66 10.50 9.50
CA HIS A 383 -0.72 11.72 8.70
C HIS A 383 -0.04 11.55 7.34
N LEU A 384 -0.54 12.30 6.37
CA LEU A 384 0.09 12.56 5.09
C LEU A 384 0.37 14.06 4.98
N TYR A 385 1.62 14.42 4.78
CA TYR A 385 2.08 15.78 4.52
C TYR A 385 2.31 15.91 3.02
N PHE A 386 1.94 17.03 2.40
CA PHE A 386 2.31 17.28 1.00
C PHE A 386 2.67 18.75 0.74
N PHE A 387 3.67 18.95 -0.11
CA PHE A 387 4.13 20.27 -0.56
C PHE A 387 3.97 20.35 -2.07
N LEU A 388 3.44 21.49 -2.55
CA LEU A 388 3.41 21.85 -3.96
C LEU A 388 4.37 23.01 -4.21
N TRP A 389 5.20 22.89 -5.25
CA TRP A 389 6.15 23.93 -5.61
C TRP A 389 5.44 25.19 -6.12
N GLY A 390 5.54 26.25 -5.33
CA GLY A 390 4.90 27.56 -5.55
C GLY A 390 5.24 28.24 -6.88
N ASP A 391 6.37 27.86 -7.50
CA ASP A 391 6.87 28.49 -8.71
C ASP A 391 6.23 27.95 -10.00
N SER A 392 5.78 26.70 -10.01
CA SER A 392 5.23 26.05 -11.21
C SER A 392 4.01 25.17 -10.99
N GLU A 393 3.74 24.69 -9.78
CA GLU A 393 2.80 23.59 -9.54
C GLU A 393 1.51 24.02 -8.84
N VAL A 394 1.45 25.24 -8.32
CA VAL A 394 0.21 25.85 -7.82
C VAL A 394 -0.78 26.08 -8.96
N TYR A 395 -2.07 26.09 -8.67
CA TYR A 395 -3.09 26.52 -9.63
C TYR A 395 -3.52 27.95 -9.31
N PHE A 396 -2.97 28.92 -10.03
CA PHE A 396 -3.19 30.35 -9.75
C PHE A 396 -3.66 31.10 -11.00
N PRO A 397 -4.96 31.47 -11.11
CA PRO A 397 -5.53 32.02 -12.34
C PRO A 397 -4.82 33.24 -12.95
N PRO A 398 -4.29 34.20 -12.17
CA PRO A 398 -3.55 35.33 -12.73
C PRO A 398 -2.24 34.97 -13.44
N SER A 399 -1.65 33.80 -13.15
CA SER A 399 -0.42 33.30 -13.79
C SER A 399 -0.78 32.33 -14.93
N PRO A 400 -0.58 32.67 -16.21
CA PRO A 400 -0.74 31.71 -17.31
C PRO A 400 0.17 30.49 -17.19
N PHE A 401 1.32 30.63 -16.53
CA PHE A 401 2.24 29.50 -16.30
C PHE A 401 1.69 28.48 -15.30
N CYS A 402 0.95 28.93 -14.29
CA CYS A 402 0.36 28.09 -13.26
C CYS A 402 -1.12 27.72 -13.53
N ASN A 403 -1.83 28.54 -14.32
CA ASN A 403 -3.21 28.32 -14.73
C ASN A 403 -3.29 27.34 -15.91
N THR A 404 -2.91 26.09 -15.65
CA THR A 404 -2.91 25.01 -16.65
C THR A 404 -3.89 23.91 -16.25
N ASP A 405 -4.38 23.16 -17.24
CA ASP A 405 -5.20 21.98 -16.98
C ASP A 405 -4.45 20.93 -16.14
N ARG A 406 -3.14 20.79 -16.33
CA ARG A 406 -2.30 19.90 -15.52
C ARG A 406 -2.39 20.28 -14.04
N ASN A 407 -2.16 21.55 -13.70
CA ASN A 407 -2.17 21.99 -12.31
C ASN A 407 -3.58 21.89 -11.72
N ARG A 408 -4.62 22.25 -12.47
CA ARG A 408 -6.02 22.06 -12.05
C ARG A 408 -6.31 20.59 -11.72
N ILE A 409 -5.97 19.67 -12.63
CA ILE A 409 -6.18 18.23 -12.44
C ILE A 409 -5.40 17.73 -11.21
N LEU A 410 -4.16 18.19 -11.00
CA LEU A 410 -3.38 17.85 -9.81
C LEU A 410 -4.10 18.30 -8.52
N HIS A 411 -4.64 19.52 -8.46
CA HIS A 411 -5.36 20.02 -7.28
C HIS A 411 -6.66 19.25 -7.04
N GLU A 412 -7.43 18.97 -8.09
CA GLU A 412 -8.65 18.14 -8.00
C GLU A 412 -8.35 16.73 -7.47
N ARG A 413 -7.23 16.13 -7.91
CA ARG A 413 -6.78 14.82 -7.41
C ARG A 413 -6.35 14.88 -5.95
N LEU A 414 -5.62 15.93 -5.56
CA LEU A 414 -5.21 16.11 -4.17
C LEU A 414 -6.39 16.38 -3.23
N GLN A 415 -7.41 17.11 -3.67
CA GLN A 415 -8.68 17.23 -2.93
C GLN A 415 -9.36 15.87 -2.73
N ARG A 416 -9.47 15.06 -3.78
CA ARG A 416 -10.02 13.71 -3.67
C ARG A 416 -9.19 12.81 -2.75
N MET A 417 -7.86 12.93 -2.83
CA MET A 417 -6.94 12.24 -1.93
C MET A 417 -7.17 12.64 -0.48
N ILE A 418 -7.35 13.93 -0.15
CA ILE A 418 -7.67 14.40 1.21
C ILE A 418 -8.95 13.72 1.71
N GLY A 419 -10.02 13.76 0.90
CA GLY A 419 -11.28 13.11 1.25
C GLY A 419 -11.12 11.60 1.48
N TYR A 420 -10.36 10.91 0.63
CA TYR A 420 -10.08 9.48 0.82
C TYR A 420 -9.22 9.22 2.06
N ALA A 421 -8.18 10.02 2.32
CA ALA A 421 -7.35 9.92 3.51
C ALA A 421 -8.20 9.99 4.80
N HIS A 422 -9.14 10.92 4.88
CA HIS A 422 -10.09 11.01 5.99
C HIS A 422 -11.00 9.80 6.11
N LEU A 423 -11.54 9.30 4.98
CA LEU A 423 -12.33 8.06 4.96
C LEU A 423 -11.55 6.84 5.46
N ARG A 424 -10.22 6.90 5.45
CA ARG A 424 -9.33 5.85 5.92
C ARG A 424 -8.78 6.09 7.33
N GLY A 425 -9.01 7.28 7.91
CA GLY A 425 -8.55 7.64 9.25
C GLY A 425 -7.18 8.31 9.30
N LEU A 426 -6.65 8.78 8.16
CA LEU A 426 -5.46 9.63 8.12
C LEU A 426 -5.85 11.10 8.19
N LYS A 427 -5.00 11.90 8.83
CA LYS A 427 -5.02 13.36 8.74
C LYS A 427 -4.13 13.84 7.60
N VAL A 428 -4.40 15.04 7.07
CA VAL A 428 -3.62 15.61 5.97
C VAL A 428 -3.12 17.02 6.30
N THR A 429 -1.84 17.26 6.02
CA THR A 429 -1.18 18.55 6.23
C THR A 429 -0.71 19.13 4.90
N TYR A 430 -1.15 20.34 4.55
CA TYR A 430 -0.65 21.08 3.38
C TYR A 430 0.52 21.98 3.77
N LEU A 431 1.63 21.88 3.04
CA LEU A 431 2.86 22.60 3.31
C LEU A 431 3.06 23.64 2.22
N PHE A 432 3.46 24.86 2.62
CA PHE A 432 3.77 25.90 1.65
C PHE A 432 4.82 26.88 2.17
N SER A 433 5.54 27.48 1.22
CA SER A 433 6.52 28.54 1.48
C SER A 433 6.00 29.88 0.99
N ALA A 434 5.44 30.71 1.88
CA ALA A 434 4.70 31.91 1.50
C ALA A 434 5.44 32.85 0.50
N THR A 435 6.77 32.94 0.59
CA THR A 435 7.55 33.81 -0.30
C THR A 435 7.90 33.20 -1.66
N LEU A 436 7.66 31.90 -1.88
CA LEU A 436 7.86 31.24 -3.17
C LEU A 436 6.63 31.45 -4.05
N VAL A 437 6.74 32.17 -5.14
CA VAL A 437 5.58 32.61 -5.93
C VAL A 437 5.67 32.20 -7.40
N PRO A 438 4.56 32.25 -8.17
CA PRO A 438 4.55 31.90 -9.58
C PRO A 438 5.68 32.56 -10.38
N LYS A 439 6.44 31.73 -11.09
CA LYS A 439 7.71 32.10 -11.72
C LYS A 439 7.57 33.16 -12.81
N ASP A 440 6.49 33.13 -13.58
CA ASP A 440 6.22 34.09 -14.66
C ASP A 440 5.95 35.49 -14.13
N ILE A 441 5.10 35.61 -13.10
CA ILE A 441 4.82 36.88 -12.43
C ILE A 441 6.09 37.42 -11.78
N PHE A 442 6.83 36.57 -11.05
CA PHE A 442 8.09 36.96 -10.44
C PHE A 442 9.10 37.46 -11.48
N ASN A 443 9.29 36.74 -12.59
CA ASN A 443 10.25 37.13 -13.62
C ASN A 443 9.89 38.45 -14.30
N ALA A 444 8.60 38.71 -14.55
CA ALA A 444 8.13 39.98 -15.10
C ALA A 444 8.45 41.17 -14.19
N HIS A 445 8.52 40.95 -12.88
CA HIS A 445 8.75 41.99 -11.87
C HIS A 445 10.00 41.74 -11.01
N ARG A 446 10.97 40.97 -11.51
CA ARG A 446 12.08 40.44 -10.69
C ARG A 446 12.93 41.54 -10.03
N ASN A 447 13.16 42.63 -10.75
CA ASN A 447 13.94 43.76 -10.23
C ASN A 447 13.26 44.46 -9.04
N LEU A 448 11.94 44.36 -8.96
CA LEU A 448 11.16 44.91 -7.86
C LEU A 448 11.01 43.91 -6.71
N LEU A 449 10.69 42.64 -7.03
CA LEU A 449 10.22 41.68 -6.04
C LEU A 449 11.31 40.85 -5.37
N LYS A 450 12.52 40.73 -5.96
CA LYS A 450 13.52 39.75 -5.51
C LYS A 450 13.89 39.88 -4.03
N ALA A 451 13.89 38.74 -3.33
CA ALA A 451 14.50 38.62 -2.01
C ALA A 451 16.04 38.61 -2.09
N THR A 452 16.70 38.91 -0.97
CA THR A 452 18.13 38.64 -0.77
C THR A 452 18.27 37.34 0.02
N ILE A 453 18.51 36.23 -0.68
CA ILE A 453 18.68 34.87 -0.12
C ILE A 453 19.30 33.96 -1.22
N PRO A 454 20.01 32.86 -0.91
CA PRO A 454 20.76 32.11 -1.92
C PRO A 454 19.86 31.46 -2.97
N TYR A 455 18.63 31.09 -2.60
CA TYR A 455 17.65 30.47 -3.50
C TYR A 455 17.33 31.36 -4.72
N VAL A 456 17.33 32.68 -4.59
CA VAL A 456 17.12 33.59 -5.74
C VAL A 456 18.27 33.50 -6.74
N THR A 457 19.50 33.26 -6.25
CA THR A 457 20.69 33.03 -7.08
C THR A 457 20.59 31.69 -7.82
N TYR A 458 20.01 30.67 -7.18
CA TYR A 458 19.71 29.37 -7.80
C TYR A 458 18.51 29.41 -8.76
N GLY A 459 17.85 30.56 -8.91
CA GLY A 459 16.79 30.77 -9.89
C GLY A 459 15.37 30.54 -9.37
N PHE A 460 15.19 30.35 -8.06
CA PHE A 460 13.86 30.25 -7.44
C PHE A 460 13.20 31.65 -7.36
N PRO A 461 11.88 31.75 -7.63
CA PRO A 461 11.12 33.00 -7.56
C PRO A 461 10.72 33.34 -6.13
N VAL A 462 11.71 33.68 -5.30
CA VAL A 462 11.48 34.06 -3.90
C VAL A 462 11.38 35.58 -3.78
N LEU A 463 10.23 36.05 -3.27
CA LEU A 463 9.94 37.48 -3.13
C LEU A 463 10.31 38.06 -1.77
N CYS A 464 10.55 39.37 -1.73
CA CYS A 464 10.64 40.17 -0.52
C CYS A 464 9.24 40.67 -0.14
N GLN A 465 8.66 40.14 0.95
CA GLN A 465 7.29 40.49 1.35
C GLN A 465 7.09 41.98 1.68
N SER A 466 8.17 42.70 2.00
CA SER A 466 8.12 44.11 2.44
C SER A 466 8.10 45.13 1.30
N VAL A 467 8.10 44.68 0.03
CA VAL A 467 7.99 45.58 -1.13
C VAL A 467 6.59 46.24 -1.14
N PRO A 468 6.49 47.58 -1.03
CA PRO A 468 5.21 48.28 -0.93
C PRO A 468 4.66 48.71 -2.29
N ASN A 469 5.47 48.65 -3.36
CA ASN A 469 5.09 49.21 -4.65
C ASN A 469 4.02 48.35 -5.33
N SER A 470 2.97 49.00 -5.83
CA SER A 470 1.97 48.33 -6.65
C SER A 470 2.56 47.88 -8.00
N PHE A 471 2.08 46.74 -8.50
CA PHE A 471 2.41 46.22 -9.82
C PHE A 471 1.22 45.43 -10.38
N SER A 472 1.21 45.26 -11.70
CA SER A 472 0.11 44.58 -12.40
C SER A 472 0.66 43.51 -13.33
N PHE A 473 -0.03 42.38 -13.39
CA PHE A 473 0.23 41.30 -14.32
C PHE A 473 -1.08 40.70 -14.80
N ASN A 474 -1.22 40.51 -16.12
CA ASN A 474 -2.39 39.88 -16.74
C ASN A 474 -3.75 40.41 -16.22
N GLY A 475 -3.89 41.74 -16.11
CA GLY A 475 -5.12 42.40 -15.68
C GLY A 475 -5.38 42.40 -14.16
N THR A 476 -4.54 41.74 -13.36
CA THR A 476 -4.59 41.77 -11.90
C THR A 476 -3.59 42.77 -11.35
N THR A 477 -3.93 43.49 -10.28
CA THR A 477 -3.05 44.50 -9.64
C THR A 477 -2.97 44.23 -8.14
N TRP A 478 -1.76 44.21 -7.61
CA TRP A 478 -1.48 44.05 -6.17
C TRP A 478 -0.84 45.31 -5.62
N ASN A 479 -1.13 45.69 -4.37
CA ASN A 479 -0.55 46.87 -3.73
C ASN A 479 0.69 46.53 -2.90
N GLY A 480 1.61 45.80 -3.53
CA GLY A 480 2.84 45.32 -2.91
C GLY A 480 3.00 43.82 -3.00
N ALA A 481 4.19 43.34 -2.66
CA ALA A 481 4.52 41.92 -2.74
C ALA A 481 3.74 41.07 -1.72
N ARG A 482 3.39 41.65 -0.57
CA ARG A 482 2.58 40.96 0.45
C ARG A 482 1.18 40.62 -0.04
N ASP A 483 0.52 41.55 -0.72
CA ASP A 483 -0.82 41.30 -1.30
C ASP A 483 -0.78 40.19 -2.33
N PHE A 484 0.25 40.17 -3.18
CA PHE A 484 0.46 39.10 -4.16
C PHE A 484 0.72 37.75 -3.48
N MET A 485 1.61 37.71 -2.48
CA MET A 485 1.85 36.51 -1.68
C MET A 485 0.57 35.97 -1.02
N ILE A 486 -0.25 36.86 -0.44
CA ILE A 486 -1.51 36.48 0.19
C ILE A 486 -2.47 35.91 -0.85
N ASP A 487 -2.64 36.57 -2.00
CA ASP A 487 -3.56 36.13 -3.06
C ASP A 487 -3.21 34.71 -3.58
N VAL A 488 -1.91 34.44 -3.81
CA VAL A 488 -1.43 33.11 -4.22
C VAL A 488 -1.82 32.06 -3.19
N TYR A 489 -1.51 32.28 -1.92
CA TYR A 489 -1.66 31.24 -0.90
C TYR A 489 -3.05 31.17 -0.27
N GLU A 490 -3.83 32.25 -0.27
CA GLU A 490 -5.27 32.18 0.01
C GLU A 490 -5.98 31.32 -1.02
N ASN A 491 -5.62 31.44 -2.31
CA ASN A 491 -6.13 30.55 -3.34
C ASN A 491 -5.79 29.08 -3.07
N GLN A 492 -4.56 28.78 -2.65
CA GLN A 492 -4.15 27.40 -2.30
C GLN A 492 -4.86 26.87 -1.05
N ILE A 493 -5.03 27.71 -0.02
CA ILE A 493 -5.79 27.36 1.18
C ILE A 493 -7.25 27.09 0.84
N GLU A 494 -7.86 27.78 -0.14
CA GLU A 494 -9.21 27.46 -0.61
C GLU A 494 -9.27 26.08 -1.28
N TRP A 495 -8.29 25.74 -2.13
CA TRP A 495 -8.21 24.40 -2.74
C TRP A 495 -8.09 23.31 -1.69
N PHE A 496 -7.28 23.52 -0.67
CA PHE A 496 -6.99 22.49 0.33
C PHE A 496 -7.63 22.78 1.69
N LYS A 497 -8.78 23.45 1.71
CA LYS A 497 -9.47 23.86 2.95
C LYS A 497 -9.84 22.69 3.86
N ASP A 498 -10.02 21.50 3.29
CA ASP A 498 -10.33 20.28 4.04
C ASP A 498 -9.08 19.68 4.71
N ALA A 499 -7.87 20.22 4.52
CA ALA A 499 -6.70 19.77 5.27
C ALA A 499 -6.87 20.00 6.79
N ASP A 500 -6.36 19.07 7.60
CA ASP A 500 -6.43 19.12 9.06
C ASP A 500 -5.40 20.09 9.65
N GLU A 501 -4.35 20.37 8.90
CA GLU A 501 -3.26 21.25 9.30
C GLU A 501 -2.62 21.95 8.11
N PHE A 502 -2.09 23.15 8.36
CA PHE A 502 -1.27 23.88 7.41
C PHE A 502 0.11 24.13 8.02
N GLN A 503 1.18 23.83 7.28
CA GLN A 503 2.53 24.04 7.73
C GLN A 503 3.23 25.11 6.89
N ILE A 504 3.65 26.19 7.53
CA ILE A 504 4.38 27.28 6.89
C ILE A 504 5.87 26.97 6.92
N TRP A 505 6.46 26.81 5.74
CA TRP A 505 7.90 26.71 5.52
C TRP A 505 8.46 28.10 5.28
N PHE A 506 9.28 28.59 6.22
CA PHE A 506 9.86 29.92 6.06
C PHE A 506 11.01 29.94 5.04
N TYR A 507 11.69 28.81 4.89
CA TYR A 507 12.93 28.68 4.13
C TYR A 507 13.00 27.30 3.45
N ASP A 508 13.91 27.16 2.48
CA ASP A 508 14.23 25.91 1.76
C ASP A 508 13.03 25.22 1.07
N PRO A 509 12.45 25.84 0.02
CA PRO A 509 12.76 27.17 -0.52
C PRO A 509 11.95 28.27 0.19
N GLY A 510 12.42 29.52 0.12
CA GLY A 510 11.70 30.68 0.63
C GLY A 510 12.58 31.58 1.52
N GLY A 511 12.00 32.66 2.02
CA GLY A 511 12.59 33.62 2.95
C GLY A 511 13.16 34.88 2.29
N CYS A 512 13.47 35.90 3.11
CA CYS A 512 14.04 37.15 2.61
C CYS A 512 14.93 37.84 3.63
N PHE A 513 16.22 38.07 3.33
CA PHE A 513 17.20 38.78 4.18
C PHE A 513 17.68 40.10 3.56
N CYS A 514 16.78 40.84 2.89
CA CYS A 514 17.12 42.17 2.35
C CYS A 514 17.64 43.10 3.45
N GLY A 515 18.70 43.84 3.14
CA GLY A 515 19.43 44.69 4.08
C GLY A 515 18.73 46.02 4.37
N SER A 516 19.37 46.85 5.19
CA SER A 516 18.85 48.18 5.56
C SER A 516 18.72 49.14 4.38
N ASP A 517 19.47 48.90 3.31
CA ASP A 517 19.37 49.59 2.02
C ASP A 517 18.13 49.16 1.21
N HIS A 518 17.44 48.09 1.64
CA HIS A 518 16.31 47.52 0.93
C HIS A 518 15.27 46.89 1.88
N TYR A 519 14.41 47.72 2.47
CA TYR A 519 13.28 47.35 3.35
C TYR A 519 13.62 46.70 4.71
N ASP A 520 14.91 46.48 4.99
CA ASP A 520 15.44 46.06 6.30
C ASP A 520 14.80 44.79 6.89
N CYS A 521 14.44 43.83 6.03
CA CYS A 521 13.88 42.54 6.46
C CYS A 521 14.83 41.78 7.38
N ARG A 522 16.14 41.87 7.11
CA ARG A 522 17.18 41.17 7.87
C ARG A 522 17.17 41.53 9.36
N ASN A 523 17.01 42.79 9.73
CA ASN A 523 17.01 43.20 11.14
C ASN A 523 15.64 43.01 11.82
N HIS A 524 14.60 42.70 11.05
CA HIS A 524 13.22 42.52 11.54
C HIS A 524 12.70 41.10 11.25
N GLN A 525 13.59 40.10 11.17
CA GLN A 525 13.20 38.75 10.71
C GLN A 525 12.12 38.12 11.57
N ALA A 526 12.25 38.20 12.90
CA ALA A 526 11.27 37.62 13.81
C ALA A 526 9.86 38.20 13.58
N GLU A 527 9.77 39.52 13.40
CA GLU A 527 8.54 40.22 13.07
C GLU A 527 8.00 39.80 11.70
N ARG A 528 8.87 39.68 10.68
CA ARG A 528 8.46 39.25 9.33
C ARG A 528 7.90 37.84 9.30
N LEU A 529 8.51 36.91 10.03
CA LEU A 529 7.98 35.55 10.16
C LEU A 529 6.65 35.54 10.91
N MET A 530 6.54 36.31 12.01
CA MET A 530 5.30 36.42 12.77
C MET A 530 4.16 37.06 11.96
N GLU A 531 4.47 38.04 11.10
CA GLU A 531 3.53 38.62 10.13
C GLU A 531 2.98 37.54 9.19
N GLN A 532 3.82 36.63 8.67
CA GLN A 532 3.35 35.52 7.83
C GLN A 532 2.42 34.59 8.63
N VAL A 533 2.85 34.14 9.82
CA VAL A 533 2.06 33.23 10.66
C VAL A 533 0.70 33.81 11.00
N SER A 534 0.66 35.05 11.51
CA SER A 534 -0.60 35.71 11.87
C SER A 534 -1.53 35.93 10.68
N THR A 535 -0.98 36.26 9.51
CA THR A 535 -1.76 36.47 8.29
C THR A 535 -2.40 35.17 7.81
N PHE A 536 -1.62 34.10 7.67
CA PHE A 536 -2.15 32.85 7.15
C PHE A 536 -2.99 32.10 8.17
N ASP A 537 -2.70 32.17 9.47
CA ASP A 537 -3.61 31.62 10.50
C ASP A 537 -4.99 32.27 10.44
N ALA A 538 -5.07 33.60 10.21
CA ALA A 538 -6.37 34.27 10.06
C ALA A 538 -7.15 33.77 8.83
N ILE A 539 -6.47 33.61 7.69
CA ILE A 539 -7.06 33.06 6.46
C ILE A 539 -7.53 31.62 6.69
N ILE A 540 -6.67 30.78 7.27
CA ILE A 540 -6.99 29.38 7.58
C ILE A 540 -8.19 29.32 8.52
N GLN A 541 -8.26 30.12 9.59
CA GLN A 541 -9.40 30.14 10.51
C GLN A 541 -10.71 30.49 9.82
N GLN A 542 -10.68 31.37 8.83
CA GLN A 542 -11.85 31.73 8.05
C GLN A 542 -12.35 30.57 7.18
N LYS A 543 -11.43 29.77 6.62
CA LYS A 543 -11.75 28.67 5.69
C LYS A 543 -12.03 27.35 6.41
N ASN A 544 -11.22 27.04 7.41
CA ASN A 544 -11.32 25.85 8.26
C ASN A 544 -10.91 26.19 9.71
N PRO A 545 -11.88 26.49 10.59
CA PRO A 545 -11.59 26.85 11.98
C PRO A 545 -11.00 25.70 12.80
N ALA A 546 -11.20 24.44 12.37
CA ALA A 546 -10.66 23.26 13.04
C ALA A 546 -9.19 22.97 12.68
N ALA A 547 -8.71 23.49 11.54
CA ALA A 547 -7.35 23.24 11.08
C ALA A 547 -6.30 23.85 12.01
N LYS A 548 -5.22 23.11 12.26
CA LYS A 548 -4.06 23.58 13.03
C LYS A 548 -3.04 24.29 12.16
N ILE A 549 -2.08 24.94 12.80
CA ILE A 549 -0.92 25.54 12.14
C ILE A 549 0.38 24.95 12.70
N THR A 550 1.30 24.59 11.81
CA THR A 550 2.70 24.31 12.17
C THR A 550 3.61 25.36 11.54
N VAL A 551 4.64 25.80 12.28
CA VAL A 551 5.74 26.60 11.73
C VAL A 551 6.99 25.74 11.59
N MET A 552 7.57 25.71 10.39
CA MET A 552 8.80 24.97 10.12
C MET A 552 10.01 25.91 10.25
N MET A 553 10.84 25.61 11.24
CA MET A 553 12.06 26.35 11.58
C MET A 553 13.30 25.85 10.85
N TRP A 554 13.20 24.78 10.06
CA TRP A 554 14.27 24.37 9.16
C TRP A 554 14.49 25.41 8.05
N PRO A 555 15.73 25.80 7.70
CA PRO A 555 17.01 25.56 8.35
C PRO A 555 17.54 26.85 9.02
N VAL A 556 16.76 27.48 9.91
CA VAL A 556 17.12 28.76 10.57
C VAL A 556 18.52 28.72 11.18
N TRP A 557 18.94 27.58 11.71
CA TRP A 557 20.26 27.41 12.30
C TRP A 557 21.43 27.46 11.31
N VAL A 558 21.20 27.24 10.02
CA VAL A 558 22.18 27.53 8.94
C VAL A 558 22.20 29.02 8.62
N LEU A 559 21.01 29.61 8.52
CA LEU A 559 20.83 30.96 7.98
C LEU A 559 21.22 32.06 8.97
N GLU A 560 20.98 31.88 10.27
CA GLU A 560 21.35 32.89 11.27
C GLU A 560 22.87 33.19 11.27
N PRO A 561 23.77 32.19 11.29
CA PRO A 561 25.20 32.43 11.10
C PRO A 561 25.55 33.01 9.72
N GLU A 562 24.91 32.55 8.64
CA GLU A 562 25.19 33.04 7.28
C GLU A 562 24.90 34.55 7.16
N TYR A 563 23.78 35.01 7.72
CA TYR A 563 23.32 36.40 7.64
C TYR A 563 23.73 37.27 8.83
N GLN A 564 24.38 36.68 9.84
CA GLN A 564 24.79 37.35 11.08
C GLN A 564 23.63 38.02 11.83
N VAL A 565 22.45 37.39 11.82
CA VAL A 565 21.28 37.83 12.59
C VAL A 565 20.64 36.64 13.29
N TYR A 566 20.43 36.75 14.60
CA TYR A 566 19.92 35.69 15.46
C TYR A 566 18.51 36.01 15.96
N TYR A 567 17.49 35.56 15.22
CA TYR A 567 16.09 35.94 15.41
C TYR A 567 15.21 34.82 15.96
N ARG A 568 15.68 33.57 16.03
CA ARG A 568 14.87 32.41 16.42
C ARG A 568 14.25 32.55 17.81
N GLN A 569 14.99 33.09 18.78
CA GLN A 569 14.50 33.22 20.16
C GLN A 569 13.38 34.26 20.22
N GLN A 570 13.62 35.41 19.60
CA GLN A 570 12.64 36.48 19.49
C GLN A 570 11.37 35.98 18.76
N PHE A 571 11.51 35.25 17.65
CA PHE A 571 10.38 34.67 16.93
C PHE A 571 9.55 33.72 17.81
N LEU A 572 10.21 32.80 18.53
CA LEU A 572 9.52 31.87 19.44
C LEU A 572 8.84 32.59 20.61
N ASP A 573 9.41 33.69 21.11
CA ASP A 573 8.80 34.54 22.14
C ASP A 573 7.55 35.28 21.61
N LEU A 574 7.63 35.84 20.40
CA LEU A 574 6.48 36.45 19.72
C LEU A 574 5.37 35.42 19.48
N LEU A 575 5.72 34.23 18.97
CA LEU A 575 4.78 33.14 18.74
C LEU A 575 4.08 32.73 20.04
N LYS A 576 4.84 32.60 21.15
CA LYS A 576 4.28 32.24 22.46
C LYS A 576 3.32 33.31 22.95
N ALA A 577 3.69 34.58 22.82
CA ALA A 577 2.82 35.70 23.20
C ALA A 577 1.50 35.69 22.40
N SER A 578 1.55 35.41 21.10
CA SER A 578 0.37 35.40 20.22
C SER A 578 -0.55 34.17 20.39
N TYR A 579 -0.03 33.04 20.86
CA TYR A 579 -0.79 31.79 20.99
C TYR A 579 -0.99 31.31 22.43
N ALA A 580 -0.60 32.10 23.44
CA ALA A 580 -0.66 31.69 24.85
C ALA A 580 -2.01 31.12 25.31
N SER A 581 -3.13 31.63 24.78
CA SER A 581 -4.49 31.17 25.11
C SER A 581 -5.01 30.01 24.25
N ARG A 582 -4.25 29.59 23.23
CA ARG A 582 -4.64 28.61 22.21
C ARG A 582 -3.43 27.80 21.71
N MET A 583 -2.59 27.37 22.65
CA MET A 583 -1.34 26.66 22.39
C MET A 583 -1.54 25.32 21.67
N ASP A 584 -2.73 24.72 21.79
CA ASP A 584 -3.13 23.49 21.11
C ASP A 584 -3.28 23.64 19.59
N ARG A 585 -3.42 24.89 19.10
CA ARG A 585 -3.55 25.23 17.69
C ARG A 585 -2.21 25.33 16.95
N ILE A 586 -1.12 25.60 17.66
CA ILE A 586 0.20 25.89 17.09
C ILE A 586 1.22 24.83 17.47
N THR A 587 1.95 24.37 16.46
CA THR A 587 3.06 23.43 16.61
C THR A 587 4.32 24.03 16.02
N VAL A 588 5.48 23.69 16.59
CA VAL A 588 6.79 24.04 16.03
C VAL A 588 7.46 22.79 15.48
N ALA A 589 7.92 22.87 14.24
CA ALA A 589 8.67 21.81 13.58
C ALA A 589 10.09 22.24 13.22
N ASP A 590 11.03 21.28 13.28
CA ASP A 590 12.41 21.44 12.84
C ASP A 590 13.03 20.03 12.66
N SER A 591 14.26 19.95 12.17
CA SER A 591 14.98 18.68 12.09
C SER A 591 15.28 18.12 13.48
N VAL A 592 15.16 16.81 13.63
CA VAL A 592 15.56 16.08 14.85
C VAL A 592 17.04 15.77 14.88
N GLU A 593 17.71 15.82 13.73
CA GLU A 593 19.08 15.35 13.54
C GLU A 593 20.12 16.41 13.88
N HIS A 594 19.80 17.69 13.70
CA HIS A 594 20.76 18.75 13.93
C HIS A 594 20.89 19.10 15.42
N GLY A 595 22.13 19.30 15.90
CA GLY A 595 22.41 19.69 17.29
C GLY A 595 21.78 21.03 17.67
N ASP A 596 21.86 22.02 16.78
CA ASP A 596 21.35 23.38 16.96
C ASP A 596 19.88 23.57 16.54
N THR A 597 19.12 22.49 16.45
CA THR A 597 17.68 22.54 16.16
C THR A 597 16.91 23.43 17.15
N SER A 598 15.85 24.07 16.69
CA SER A 598 14.98 24.93 17.51
C SER A 598 14.05 24.17 18.45
N LEU A 599 13.94 22.85 18.33
CA LEU A 599 13.00 22.02 19.11
C LEU A 599 13.13 22.17 20.62
N ASN A 600 14.35 22.20 21.18
CA ASN A 600 14.56 22.36 22.62
C ASN A 600 14.08 23.73 23.12
N GLN A 601 14.30 24.76 22.31
CA GLN A 601 13.96 26.15 22.64
C GLN A 601 12.44 26.34 22.55
N ALA A 602 11.78 25.69 21.59
CA ALA A 602 10.33 25.64 21.50
C ALA A 602 9.70 24.81 22.64
N SER A 603 10.31 23.67 23.02
CA SER A 603 9.88 22.85 24.15
C SER A 603 9.81 23.64 25.44
N SER A 604 10.88 24.41 25.74
CA SER A 604 10.97 25.25 26.95
C SER A 604 9.86 26.31 27.04
N ARG A 605 9.23 26.62 25.90
CA ARG A 605 8.12 27.58 25.78
C ARG A 605 6.75 26.93 25.87
N GLY A 606 6.67 25.59 25.86
CA GLY A 606 5.45 24.80 25.99
C GLY A 606 4.80 24.43 24.66
N PHE A 607 5.50 24.61 23.53
CA PHE A 607 4.96 24.22 22.23
C PHE A 607 4.91 22.71 22.06
N ARG A 608 3.89 22.23 21.34
CA ARG A 608 3.94 20.91 20.71
C ARG A 608 5.05 20.91 19.65
N LEU A 609 5.76 19.79 19.55
CA LEU A 609 6.93 19.65 18.70
C LEU A 609 6.72 18.58 17.64
N ASN A 610 7.06 18.89 16.39
CA ASN A 610 7.13 17.92 15.31
C ASN A 610 8.57 17.82 14.80
N GLY A 611 9.01 16.61 14.50
CA GLY A 611 10.36 16.33 14.05
C GLY A 611 10.41 15.99 12.56
N PHE A 612 11.28 16.67 11.84
CA PHE A 612 11.56 16.41 10.43
C PHE A 612 12.75 15.46 10.27
N VAL A 613 12.56 14.40 9.47
CA VAL A 613 13.58 13.38 9.16
C VAL A 613 13.94 13.48 7.68
N PHE A 614 15.15 13.96 7.38
CA PHE A 614 15.59 14.29 6.02
C PHE A 614 16.54 13.22 5.47
N GLN A 615 15.97 12.17 4.88
CA GLN A 615 16.69 10.94 4.55
C GLN A 615 17.56 11.02 3.30
N THR A 616 17.17 11.84 2.33
CA THR A 616 17.84 11.92 1.02
C THR A 616 17.66 13.30 0.43
N ASN A 617 18.71 13.84 -0.21
CA ASN A 617 18.60 15.11 -0.93
C ASN A 617 17.64 15.00 -2.13
N VAL A 618 16.62 15.86 -2.16
CA VAL A 618 15.62 16.03 -3.23
C VAL A 618 16.23 16.28 -4.62
N GLU A 619 17.41 16.90 -4.68
CA GLU A 619 18.08 17.35 -5.91
C GLU A 619 18.76 16.21 -6.68
N THR A 620 19.00 15.08 -6.01
CA THR A 620 19.78 13.98 -6.61
C THR A 620 18.91 13.04 -7.46
N GLY A 621 17.65 12.82 -7.06
CA GLY A 621 16.69 11.94 -7.73
C GLY A 621 17.20 10.50 -7.82
N TYR A 622 16.91 9.68 -6.81
CA TYR A 622 17.33 8.27 -6.75
C TYR A 622 16.07 7.39 -6.68
N PRO A 623 15.64 6.76 -7.78
CA PRO A 623 14.33 6.11 -7.84
C PRO A 623 14.32 4.70 -7.25
N PHE A 624 15.45 4.18 -6.75
CA PHE A 624 15.49 2.84 -6.17
C PHE A 624 15.31 2.86 -4.66
N LEU A 625 14.95 1.71 -4.10
CA LEU A 625 14.77 1.52 -2.67
C LEU A 625 16.07 1.78 -1.89
N LEU A 626 15.95 2.51 -0.77
CA LEU A 626 17.04 2.86 0.15
C LEU A 626 16.60 2.57 1.60
N PRO A 627 16.75 1.34 2.11
CA PRO A 627 16.10 0.94 3.37
C PRO A 627 16.44 1.84 4.58
N LEU A 628 17.70 2.27 4.70
CA LEU A 628 18.19 3.23 5.71
C LEU A 628 17.82 2.83 7.16
N LEU A 629 17.93 1.54 7.49
CA LEU A 629 17.37 0.98 8.73
C LEU A 629 17.99 1.61 10.00
N LYS A 630 19.32 1.65 10.06
CA LYS A 630 20.05 2.23 11.20
C LYS A 630 19.79 3.73 11.36
N TYR A 631 19.72 4.45 10.23
CA TYR A 631 19.40 5.88 10.22
C TYR A 631 18.00 6.14 10.76
N LEU A 632 16.99 5.44 10.23
CA LEU A 632 15.60 5.52 10.68
C LEU A 632 15.43 5.23 12.17
N LYS A 633 16.06 4.16 12.65
CA LYS A 633 16.09 3.80 14.07
C LYS A 633 16.71 4.92 14.92
N SER A 634 17.84 5.47 14.49
CA SER A 634 18.51 6.58 15.18
C SER A 634 17.67 7.85 15.21
N SER A 635 17.01 8.22 14.11
CA SER A 635 16.15 9.39 14.03
C SER A 635 14.91 9.22 14.92
N SER A 636 14.33 8.02 15.00
CA SER A 636 13.23 7.71 15.94
C SER A 636 13.67 7.90 17.39
N ALA A 637 14.78 7.27 17.80
CA ALA A 637 15.32 7.38 19.15
C ALA A 637 15.66 8.84 19.53
N THR A 638 16.23 9.59 18.58
CA THR A 638 16.54 11.01 18.75
C THR A 638 15.27 11.84 18.91
N GLY A 639 14.26 11.62 18.06
CA GLY A 639 12.95 12.27 18.18
C GLY A 639 12.31 12.04 19.53
N ALA A 640 12.23 10.77 19.97
CA ALA A 640 11.70 10.40 21.27
C ALA A 640 12.45 11.09 22.42
N SER A 641 13.78 11.13 22.37
CA SER A 641 14.60 11.80 23.39
C SER A 641 14.36 13.32 23.50
N ARG A 642 13.98 13.95 22.38
CA ARG A 642 13.63 15.38 22.31
C ARG A 642 12.17 15.66 22.69
N GLY A 643 11.39 14.61 22.97
CA GLY A 643 9.97 14.74 23.32
C GLY A 643 9.09 15.20 22.15
N VAL A 644 9.51 14.96 20.90
CA VAL A 644 8.66 15.27 19.74
C VAL A 644 7.41 14.40 19.77
N LYS A 645 6.31 14.94 19.26
CA LYS A 645 5.03 14.27 19.20
C LYS A 645 4.71 13.74 17.81
N ALA A 646 5.27 14.36 16.76
CA ALA A 646 5.22 13.82 15.42
C ALA A 646 6.63 13.57 14.85
N LEU A 647 6.76 12.54 14.00
CA LEU A 647 7.88 12.37 13.07
C LEU A 647 7.36 12.17 11.65
N TYR A 648 7.86 12.97 10.70
CA TYR A 648 7.56 12.79 9.27
C TYR A 648 8.83 12.63 8.45
N CYS A 649 8.80 11.62 7.56
CA CYS A 649 9.87 11.33 6.62
C CYS A 649 9.53 11.86 5.22
N MET A 650 10.46 12.59 4.60
CA MET A 650 10.27 13.12 3.24
C MET A 650 10.42 12.05 2.15
N ARG A 651 9.61 12.15 1.09
CA ARG A 651 9.55 11.27 -0.07
C ARG A 651 9.25 12.05 -1.36
N ILE A 652 9.92 11.65 -2.44
CA ILE A 652 9.57 12.05 -3.82
C ILE A 652 9.11 10.79 -4.59
N GLU A 653 9.92 9.73 -4.56
CA GLU A 653 9.67 8.49 -5.31
C GLU A 653 9.02 7.40 -4.46
N GLU A 654 7.86 7.67 -3.86
CA GLU A 654 7.20 6.71 -2.95
C GLU A 654 6.94 5.35 -3.60
N GLY A 655 6.68 5.31 -4.91
CA GLY A 655 6.26 4.08 -5.60
C GLY A 655 7.20 2.88 -5.43
N SER A 656 8.51 3.14 -5.35
CA SER A 656 9.55 2.13 -5.12
C SER A 656 10.18 2.24 -3.72
N LYS A 657 9.81 3.26 -2.93
CA LYS A 657 10.37 3.56 -1.61
C LYS A 657 9.39 3.37 -0.46
N PHE A 658 8.16 2.93 -0.72
CA PHE A 658 7.21 2.60 0.33
C PHE A 658 7.75 1.65 1.41
N PRO A 659 8.63 0.65 1.15
CA PRO A 659 9.24 -0.11 2.23
C PRO A 659 9.95 0.78 3.26
N ASN A 660 10.57 1.90 2.86
CA ASN A 660 11.15 2.86 3.80
C ASN A 660 10.10 3.50 4.69
N THR A 661 8.93 3.84 4.13
CA THR A 661 7.79 4.39 4.86
C THR A 661 7.28 3.37 5.87
N TYR A 662 7.18 2.10 5.48
CA TYR A 662 6.84 1.01 6.40
C TYR A 662 7.87 0.85 7.52
N PHE A 663 9.17 0.78 7.19
CA PHE A 663 10.25 0.66 8.19
C PHE A 663 10.27 1.84 9.15
N ALA A 664 10.13 3.07 8.64
CA ALA A 664 10.06 4.28 9.45
C ALA A 664 8.91 4.18 10.46
N SER A 665 7.72 3.80 10.00
CA SER A 665 6.57 3.68 10.88
C SER A 665 6.80 2.66 12.01
N ARG A 666 7.42 1.51 11.70
CA ARG A 666 7.75 0.50 12.71
C ARG A 666 8.75 1.01 13.75
N PHE A 667 9.78 1.74 13.34
CA PHE A 667 10.69 2.38 14.30
C PHE A 667 10.05 3.52 15.08
N PHE A 668 9.07 4.23 14.52
CA PHE A 668 8.31 5.25 15.25
C PHE A 668 7.28 4.64 16.20
N TRP A 669 6.87 3.41 15.91
CA TRP A 669 6.03 2.61 16.79
C TRP A 669 6.82 2.07 17.98
N ASP A 670 7.97 1.45 17.70
CA ASP A 670 8.91 0.91 18.68
C ASP A 670 10.34 1.33 18.28
N LYS A 671 10.87 2.34 18.97
CA LYS A 671 12.21 2.88 18.69
C LYS A 671 13.33 1.89 19.04
N ASP A 672 13.03 0.92 19.89
CA ASP A 672 13.99 -0.07 20.38
C ASP A 672 13.97 -1.34 19.52
N ALA A 673 12.99 -1.49 18.61
CA ALA A 673 12.86 -2.59 17.67
C ALA A 673 14.20 -2.94 16.98
N ALA A 674 14.49 -4.23 16.87
CA ALA A 674 15.65 -4.71 16.12
C ALA A 674 15.49 -4.37 14.63
N GLU A 675 16.58 -3.97 13.96
CA GLU A 675 16.53 -3.53 12.55
C GLU A 675 15.95 -4.60 11.60
N SER A 676 16.16 -5.87 11.92
CA SER A 676 15.65 -6.98 11.12
C SER A 676 14.16 -7.27 11.27
N LEU A 677 13.49 -6.71 12.31
CA LEU A 677 12.09 -6.98 12.60
C LEU A 677 11.15 -6.28 11.60
N PRO A 678 11.23 -4.95 11.36
CA PRO A 678 10.42 -4.31 10.32
C PRO A 678 10.60 -4.92 8.93
N VAL A 679 11.82 -5.38 8.62
CA VAL A 679 12.12 -6.04 7.34
C VAL A 679 11.48 -7.42 7.25
N LEU A 680 11.47 -8.18 8.34
CA LEU A 680 10.80 -9.47 8.41
C LEU A 680 9.29 -9.31 8.21
N GLU A 681 8.66 -8.40 8.95
CA GLU A 681 7.22 -8.14 8.88
C GLU A 681 6.80 -7.70 7.47
N TYR A 682 7.55 -6.76 6.87
CA TYR A 682 7.28 -6.33 5.50
C TYR A 682 7.43 -7.48 4.49
N ALA A 683 8.49 -8.28 4.61
CA ALA A 683 8.71 -9.42 3.73
C ALA A 683 7.62 -10.50 3.87
N GLN A 684 7.13 -10.75 5.08
CA GLN A 684 6.00 -11.64 5.35
C GLN A 684 4.69 -11.07 4.80
N TRP A 685 4.48 -9.76 4.89
CA TRP A 685 3.28 -9.12 4.35
C TRP A 685 3.21 -9.23 2.83
N ILE A 686 4.28 -8.90 2.10
CA ILE A 686 4.27 -8.93 0.63
C ILE A 686 4.32 -10.36 0.07
N ALA A 687 4.85 -11.32 0.84
CA ALA A 687 4.91 -12.71 0.44
C ALA A 687 3.66 -13.51 0.83
N ASN A 688 3.00 -13.16 1.95
CA ASN A 688 1.78 -13.63 2.66
C ASN A 688 1.24 -15.06 2.46
N SER A 689 1.38 -15.63 1.28
CA SER A 689 1.06 -16.98 0.88
C SER A 689 2.29 -17.90 0.79
N ASN A 690 3.51 -17.38 0.95
CA ASN A 690 4.73 -18.18 0.81
C ASN A 690 5.84 -17.82 1.82
N LYS A 691 6.04 -18.70 2.81
CA LYS A 691 7.07 -18.52 3.86
C LYS A 691 8.50 -18.54 3.32
N GLN A 692 8.79 -19.34 2.30
CA GLN A 692 10.13 -19.41 1.71
C GLN A 692 10.48 -18.11 0.98
N ALA A 693 9.53 -17.55 0.22
CA ALA A 693 9.69 -16.24 -0.41
C ALA A 693 9.92 -15.14 0.64
N ALA A 694 9.16 -15.14 1.74
CA ALA A 694 9.34 -14.17 2.82
C ALA A 694 10.77 -14.20 3.41
N VAL A 695 11.34 -15.38 3.65
CA VAL A 695 12.72 -15.52 4.16
C VAL A 695 13.74 -14.96 3.19
N GLN A 696 13.60 -15.28 1.89
CA GLN A 696 14.52 -14.81 0.86
C GLN A 696 14.40 -13.28 0.62
N LEU A 697 13.18 -12.73 0.63
CA LEU A 697 12.94 -11.29 0.53
C LEU A 697 13.53 -10.53 1.72
N LYS A 698 13.34 -11.03 2.94
CA LYS A 698 13.97 -10.44 4.13
C LYS A 698 15.48 -10.35 3.96
N GLN A 699 16.11 -11.44 3.53
CA GLN A 699 17.56 -11.47 3.32
C GLN A 699 18.00 -10.47 2.24
N ALA A 700 17.27 -10.41 1.13
CA ALA A 700 17.57 -9.46 0.05
C ALA A 700 17.48 -8.00 0.51
N LEU A 701 16.45 -7.65 1.28
CA LEU A 701 16.24 -6.28 1.79
C LEU A 701 17.32 -5.87 2.81
N LEU A 702 17.76 -6.79 3.68
CA LEU A 702 18.88 -6.53 4.59
C LEU A 702 20.21 -6.34 3.84
N LEU A 703 20.44 -7.14 2.80
CA LEU A 703 21.62 -6.95 1.94
C LEU A 703 21.56 -5.63 1.19
N LEU A 704 20.38 -5.23 0.70
CA LEU A 704 20.18 -3.96 0.01
C LEU A 704 20.47 -2.74 0.92
N ASP A 705 20.14 -2.81 2.20
CA ASP A 705 20.46 -1.76 3.17
C ASP A 705 21.98 -1.53 3.25
N THR A 706 22.76 -2.58 3.49
CA THR A 706 24.24 -2.46 3.55
C THR A 706 24.88 -2.16 2.19
N PHE A 707 24.30 -2.68 1.09
CA PHE A 707 24.74 -2.38 -0.27
C PHE A 707 24.71 -0.88 -0.57
N THR A 708 23.67 -0.20 -0.09
CA THR A 708 23.44 1.22 -0.34
C THR A 708 24.14 2.14 0.66
N THR A 709 24.39 1.68 1.89
CA THR A 709 24.85 2.52 2.99
C THR A 709 26.36 2.47 3.23
N ASP A 710 27.01 1.31 3.15
CA ASP A 710 28.38 1.13 3.64
C ASP A 710 29.49 1.53 2.63
N GLY A 711 29.16 1.67 1.35
CA GLY A 711 30.13 1.99 0.29
C GLY A 711 31.00 0.80 -0.11
N SER A 712 31.79 0.92 -1.20
CA SER A 712 32.58 -0.20 -1.76
C SER A 712 33.79 -0.58 -0.92
N ALA A 713 34.32 0.33 -0.10
CA ALA A 713 35.48 0.07 0.75
C ALA A 713 35.24 -1.02 1.80
N ALA A 714 33.97 -1.28 2.15
CA ALA A 714 33.57 -2.22 3.20
C ALA A 714 32.98 -3.54 2.66
N GLN A 715 32.82 -3.71 1.34
CA GLN A 715 32.08 -4.83 0.75
C GLN A 715 32.42 -5.08 -0.72
N ASP A 716 32.22 -6.31 -1.20
CA ASP A 716 32.19 -6.62 -2.64
C ASP A 716 30.78 -6.33 -3.18
N LEU A 717 30.63 -5.22 -3.89
CA LEU A 717 29.32 -4.80 -4.40
C LEU A 717 28.87 -5.67 -5.58
N GLN A 718 29.79 -6.21 -6.39
CA GLN A 718 29.40 -7.09 -7.49
C GLN A 718 28.78 -8.38 -6.96
N ALA A 719 29.45 -9.08 -6.03
CA ALA A 719 28.95 -10.32 -5.45
C ALA A 719 27.64 -10.10 -4.68
N LYS A 720 27.55 -9.01 -3.89
CA LYS A 720 26.34 -8.67 -3.14
C LYS A 720 25.18 -8.31 -4.06
N GLY A 721 25.41 -7.56 -5.14
CA GLY A 721 24.40 -7.23 -6.13
C GLY A 721 23.81 -8.48 -6.81
N THR A 722 24.67 -9.42 -7.22
CA THR A 722 24.22 -10.71 -7.77
C THR A 722 23.40 -11.52 -6.76
N GLN A 723 23.82 -11.55 -5.48
CA GLN A 723 23.08 -12.25 -4.43
C GLN A 723 21.69 -11.63 -4.20
N ILE A 724 21.59 -10.29 -4.16
CA ILE A 724 20.32 -9.58 -4.02
C ILE A 724 19.39 -9.96 -5.18
N ARG A 725 19.86 -9.92 -6.44
CA ARG A 725 19.05 -10.30 -7.60
C ARG A 725 18.55 -11.74 -7.48
N GLN A 726 19.43 -12.70 -7.18
CA GLN A 726 19.06 -14.11 -7.09
C GLN A 726 18.00 -14.36 -6.02
N LEU A 727 18.13 -13.75 -4.85
CA LEU A 727 17.16 -13.87 -3.77
C LEU A 727 15.79 -13.30 -4.19
N VAL A 728 15.75 -12.12 -4.80
CA VAL A 728 14.50 -11.50 -5.25
C VAL A 728 13.85 -12.33 -6.37
N GLU A 729 14.60 -12.73 -7.39
CA GLU A 729 14.06 -13.53 -8.51
C GLU A 729 13.50 -14.87 -8.03
N ASN A 730 14.25 -15.58 -7.18
CA ASN A 730 13.77 -16.84 -6.61
C ASN A 730 12.52 -16.62 -5.78
N SER A 731 12.47 -15.57 -4.96
CA SER A 731 11.30 -15.26 -4.14
C SER A 731 10.07 -15.00 -4.98
N LEU A 732 10.18 -14.13 -5.99
CA LEU A 732 9.05 -13.75 -6.83
C LEU A 732 8.54 -14.94 -7.66
N SER A 733 9.42 -15.84 -8.09
CA SER A 733 9.03 -17.07 -8.80
C SER A 733 8.13 -18.01 -7.99
N LEU A 734 8.13 -17.87 -6.66
CA LEU A 734 7.30 -18.64 -5.73
C LEU A 734 5.95 -17.98 -5.44
N LEU A 735 5.73 -16.74 -5.90
CA LEU A 735 4.52 -15.97 -5.65
C LEU A 735 3.54 -16.04 -6.82
N PRO A 736 2.22 -15.81 -6.60
CA PRO A 736 1.25 -15.69 -7.69
C PRO A 736 1.59 -14.56 -8.67
N ALA A 737 1.23 -14.73 -9.95
CA ALA A 737 1.55 -13.75 -11.01
C ALA A 737 1.08 -12.32 -10.70
N ALA A 738 -0.09 -12.15 -10.06
CA ALA A 738 -0.57 -10.84 -9.63
C ALA A 738 0.40 -10.13 -8.66
N ARG A 739 0.98 -10.87 -7.71
CA ARG A 739 1.99 -10.34 -6.78
C ARG A 739 3.33 -10.10 -7.45
N GLN A 740 3.71 -10.93 -8.40
CA GLN A 740 4.91 -10.68 -9.21
C GLN A 740 4.80 -9.35 -9.98
N ASN A 741 3.63 -9.07 -10.56
CA ASN A 741 3.37 -7.83 -11.28
C ASN A 741 3.38 -6.61 -10.34
N GLU A 742 2.79 -6.72 -9.15
CA GLU A 742 2.83 -5.67 -8.12
C GLU A 742 4.27 -5.38 -7.64
N LEU A 743 5.09 -6.42 -7.52
CA LEU A 743 6.48 -6.34 -7.03
C LEU A 743 7.51 -6.22 -8.16
N GLU A 744 7.09 -5.94 -9.40
CA GLU A 744 8.01 -5.80 -10.55
C GLU A 744 9.08 -4.74 -10.29
N TRP A 745 8.72 -3.66 -9.60
CA TRP A 745 9.67 -2.60 -9.23
C TRP A 745 10.84 -3.12 -8.37
N LEU A 746 10.59 -4.12 -7.51
CA LEU A 746 11.60 -4.71 -6.63
C LEU A 746 12.57 -5.57 -7.44
N LEU A 747 12.05 -6.33 -8.41
CA LEU A 747 12.87 -7.09 -9.36
C LEU A 747 13.78 -6.19 -10.17
N THR A 748 13.23 -5.11 -10.73
CA THR A 748 14.00 -4.12 -11.50
C THR A 748 15.04 -3.43 -10.63
N THR A 749 14.72 -3.11 -9.38
CA THR A 749 15.69 -2.59 -8.40
C THR A 749 16.82 -3.59 -8.15
N ALA A 750 16.51 -4.88 -7.93
CA ALA A 750 17.50 -5.93 -7.71
C ALA A 750 18.47 -6.08 -8.89
N ARG A 751 17.95 -6.12 -10.12
CA ARG A 751 18.75 -6.19 -11.35
C ARG A 751 19.60 -4.94 -11.56
N ALA A 752 19.07 -3.76 -11.21
CA ALA A 752 19.83 -2.52 -11.24
C ALA A 752 21.02 -2.56 -10.27
N MET A 753 20.84 -3.10 -9.06
CA MET A 753 21.93 -3.24 -8.08
C MET A 753 23.04 -4.18 -8.57
N GLU A 754 22.72 -5.26 -9.27
CA GLU A 754 23.74 -6.13 -9.89
C GLU A 754 24.58 -5.35 -10.92
N ILE A 755 23.94 -4.61 -11.83
CA ILE A 755 24.63 -3.83 -12.86
C ILE A 755 25.49 -2.72 -12.23
N LEU A 756 24.93 -1.99 -11.25
CA LEU A 756 25.63 -0.90 -10.58
C LEU A 756 26.78 -1.41 -9.71
N GLY A 757 26.60 -2.53 -8.99
CA GLY A 757 27.67 -3.16 -8.22
C GLY A 757 28.84 -3.59 -9.10
N GLN A 758 28.55 -4.22 -10.24
CA GLN A 758 29.58 -4.55 -11.23
C GLN A 758 30.29 -3.29 -11.76
N ALA A 759 29.56 -2.19 -11.94
CA ALA A 759 30.14 -0.93 -12.41
C ALA A 759 31.08 -0.30 -11.37
N VAL A 760 30.75 -0.37 -10.08
CA VAL A 760 31.65 0.13 -9.02
C VAL A 760 32.97 -0.64 -8.99
N GLU A 761 32.91 -1.98 -8.99
CA GLU A 761 34.10 -2.83 -8.95
C GLU A 761 35.00 -2.70 -10.20
N ASN A 762 34.41 -2.29 -11.33
CA ASN A 762 35.10 -2.19 -12.62
C ASN A 762 35.24 -0.74 -13.12
N LYS A 763 35.33 0.23 -12.21
CA LYS A 763 35.36 1.67 -12.55
C LYS A 763 36.47 2.09 -13.53
N ALA A 764 37.60 1.39 -13.53
CA ALA A 764 38.72 1.67 -14.43
C ALA A 764 38.52 1.15 -15.87
N ASN A 765 37.57 0.23 -16.11
CA ASN A 765 37.34 -0.39 -17.41
C ASN A 765 36.26 0.37 -18.21
N SER A 766 36.67 1.39 -18.96
CA SER A 766 35.76 2.28 -19.70
C SER A 766 34.86 1.55 -20.71
N ALA A 767 35.35 0.50 -21.37
CA ALA A 767 34.56 -0.29 -22.31
C ALA A 767 33.42 -1.02 -21.58
N LEU A 768 33.72 -1.66 -20.45
CA LEU A 768 32.70 -2.33 -19.62
C LEU A 768 31.71 -1.33 -19.02
N GLN A 769 32.16 -0.15 -18.58
CA GLN A 769 31.27 0.92 -18.08
C GLN A 769 30.21 1.33 -19.12
N ASN A 770 30.59 1.46 -20.38
CA ASN A 770 29.64 1.80 -21.45
C ASN A 770 28.63 0.68 -21.71
N THR A 771 29.07 -0.58 -21.66
CA THR A 771 28.18 -1.74 -21.76
C THR A 771 27.18 -1.77 -20.59
N LEU A 772 27.64 -1.62 -19.36
CA LEU A 772 26.80 -1.63 -18.15
C LEU A 772 25.80 -0.46 -18.15
N ARG A 773 26.21 0.73 -18.57
CA ARG A 773 25.30 1.87 -18.73
C ARG A 773 24.18 1.60 -19.74
N THR A 774 24.52 0.94 -20.85
CA THR A 774 23.54 0.55 -21.87
C THR A 774 22.57 -0.49 -21.32
N GLN A 775 23.08 -1.51 -20.61
CA GLN A 775 22.25 -2.53 -19.96
C GLN A 775 21.32 -1.92 -18.92
N PHE A 776 21.82 -1.01 -18.08
CA PHE A 776 21.04 -0.28 -17.08
C PHE A 776 19.92 0.55 -17.74
N THR A 777 20.23 1.28 -18.80
CA THR A 777 19.24 2.09 -19.53
C THR A 777 18.16 1.20 -20.16
N ASN A 778 18.54 0.08 -20.78
CA ASN A 778 17.61 -0.88 -21.36
C ASN A 778 16.74 -1.57 -20.30
N LEU A 779 17.29 -1.85 -19.12
CA LEU A 779 16.53 -2.38 -17.98
C LEU A 779 15.44 -1.39 -17.57
N MET A 780 15.76 -0.09 -17.44
CA MET A 780 14.76 0.93 -17.09
C MET A 780 13.69 1.07 -18.18
N LEU A 781 14.08 1.04 -19.47
CA LEU A 781 13.15 1.10 -20.60
C LEU A 781 12.17 -0.09 -20.63
N GLY A 782 12.64 -1.28 -20.26
CA GLY A 782 11.83 -2.51 -20.23
C GLY A 782 10.91 -2.64 -19.02
N SER A 783 11.09 -1.82 -17.98
CA SER A 783 10.31 -1.88 -16.75
C SER A 783 9.05 -0.99 -16.82
N PRO A 784 7.84 -1.53 -16.59
CA PRO A 784 6.63 -0.71 -16.46
C PRO A 784 6.74 0.39 -15.41
N SER A 785 7.38 0.10 -14.28
CA SER A 785 7.53 1.04 -13.15
C SER A 785 8.58 2.12 -13.43
N PHE A 786 9.69 1.76 -14.09
CA PHE A 786 10.84 2.67 -14.28
C PHE A 786 10.95 3.28 -15.68
N LYS A 787 10.05 2.96 -16.62
CA LYS A 787 10.10 3.50 -18.00
C LYS A 787 10.18 5.03 -18.08
N SER A 788 9.49 5.73 -17.18
CA SER A 788 9.49 7.20 -17.14
C SER A 788 10.81 7.77 -16.61
N PHE A 789 11.58 6.99 -15.85
CA PHE A 789 12.94 7.32 -15.43
C PHE A 789 13.98 7.04 -16.53
N ALA A 790 13.70 6.13 -17.46
CA ALA A 790 14.65 5.69 -18.48
C ALA A 790 15.34 6.82 -19.30
N PRO A 791 14.67 7.95 -19.65
CA PRO A 791 15.35 9.08 -20.30
C PRO A 791 16.51 9.69 -19.50
N TRP A 792 16.48 9.52 -18.17
CA TRP A 792 17.48 10.03 -17.24
C TRP A 792 18.52 8.97 -16.85
N ALA A 793 18.20 7.69 -17.06
CA ALA A 793 19.01 6.57 -16.58
C ALA A 793 20.48 6.64 -17.03
N SER A 794 20.70 6.94 -18.31
CA SER A 794 22.06 7.01 -18.88
C SER A 794 22.89 8.17 -18.30
N SER A 795 22.28 9.35 -18.08
CA SER A 795 22.98 10.51 -17.52
C SER A 795 23.23 10.37 -16.01
N LYS A 796 22.33 9.68 -15.30
CA LYS A 796 22.42 9.41 -13.86
C LYS A 796 23.32 8.23 -13.50
N PHE A 797 23.63 7.34 -14.44
CA PHE A 797 24.40 6.12 -14.20
C PHE A 797 25.70 6.37 -13.41
N ASN A 798 26.56 7.28 -13.90
CA ASN A 798 27.83 7.59 -13.23
C ASN A 798 27.63 8.23 -11.85
N GLN A 799 26.56 9.02 -11.68
CA GLN A 799 26.21 9.62 -10.39
C GLN A 799 25.87 8.51 -9.38
N PHE A 800 25.08 7.51 -9.79
CA PHE A 800 24.72 6.38 -8.92
C PHE A 800 25.91 5.48 -8.60
N VAL A 801 26.80 5.23 -9.57
CA VAL A 801 28.06 4.51 -9.33
C VAL A 801 28.92 5.25 -8.30
N GLY A 802 29.11 6.56 -8.44
CA GLY A 802 29.89 7.34 -7.46
C GLY A 802 29.25 7.39 -6.08
N TRP A 803 27.92 7.47 -6.03
CA TRP A 803 27.17 7.43 -4.78
C TRP A 803 27.31 6.08 -4.06
N LEU A 804 27.20 4.96 -4.79
CA LEU A 804 27.39 3.60 -4.24
C LEU A 804 28.85 3.31 -3.86
N ASP A 805 29.84 3.82 -4.61
CA ASP A 805 31.27 3.68 -4.28
C ASP A 805 31.56 4.30 -2.91
N SER A 806 30.93 5.44 -2.61
CA SER A 806 31.11 6.15 -1.34
C SER A 806 30.23 5.62 -0.21
N GLY A 807 29.01 5.16 -0.54
CA GLY A 807 27.98 4.80 0.42
C GLY A 807 27.20 6.02 0.94
N TRP A 808 25.98 5.79 1.38
CA TRP A 808 25.10 6.86 1.86
C TRP A 808 25.69 7.63 3.05
N TRP A 809 26.33 6.95 4.01
CA TRP A 809 26.86 7.57 5.23
C TRP A 809 27.91 8.64 4.92
N ALA A 810 28.87 8.34 4.05
CA ALA A 810 29.97 9.26 3.72
C ALA A 810 29.53 10.50 2.92
N ILE A 811 28.32 10.49 2.37
CA ILE A 811 27.77 11.59 1.58
C ILE A 811 26.97 12.55 2.46
N HIS A 812 26.40 12.04 3.56
CA HIS A 812 25.51 12.81 4.43
C HIS A 812 26.14 13.15 5.80
N PHE A 813 27.27 12.52 6.15
CA PHE A 813 28.05 12.74 7.38
C PHE A 813 29.54 12.72 7.05
#